data_AF-A0A100YVQ3-F1
#
_entry.id   AF-A0A100YVQ3-F1
#
_cell.length_a   1.000
_cell.length_b   1.000
_cell.length_c   1.000
_cell.angle_alpha   90.00
_cell.angle_beta   90.00
_cell.angle_gamma   90.00
#
_symmetry.space_group_name_H-M   'P 1'
#
loop_
_entity.id
_entity.type
_entity.pdbx_description
1 polymer ?
#
loop_
_entity_poly.entity_id
_entity_poly.type
_entity_poly.pdbx_seq_one_letter_code
_entity_poly.pdbx_strand_id
1 'polypeptide(L)'
;MVPSTAKAATTTYTTASSDGSLSTYSNISQALSVAKQTGRPIAIDPGHGGSDPGASANGMKEADLTWKIAQACKDYLESRGVTVYLTRGQDEYVSVYDRVERAVENNCCAIVSIHINAGGGRGAEVESTNSSSYNQDLYYAGQSLSALVLSGLQSSGLTVHGAGIITRDYPSGENSSLYEDGSVADYYGITRYARKAGILGVIIEHGFIDGTSDSAKLSNSNYLTSFGRADGAAIYDQFYSSDTWWSVSGINVSTTEAYVGEAVTYSPKIMGVGENLTYNYVWAKPDWSSWGSTVKSTGSMTTSASGTFTPTEAGTYRLFIDVCSNGTSKTTRMVTITVKNGYRYRGVKVTTDMPVVGDAVTFSANLGGCTAGLTYNYVWQLDGSWAKGDWGSTVLSTGSDTSETSGSFTPAKAGTYNLYVDVVSPDGTRETRSTTVEVKDGHVYNGVTVSTASPVVGSPVTFSANLGGCTAGLTYNYVWQLDGSWAKGDWGSTVLSTGSDTSETSGSFTPAKAGTYNLYVDVVSPDGTRETRSTTVEVKDGHVYNGVTVTTASPTVGSPVTFSANVSGATAGLTYNYVWQLDGSWAKGEWGSTVLSTGSDTSDASGSFTPAKAGTYTLYVDVVSPDGTRETRSTTVEVSSAAAVYNGVKVKTTAPARGYPVTFSADVSGDTSGFTYNYVWSYEGSWVKGEWGSTVLSTGSETSDATGSFIPEKTGSYTLYVDVVGPNGKTETKSATIEVVEPTPILGDPQVTKAQLVSNLKAGLKARNATFPSDVYSAYGASTVEEFIDKLWEAAVAEGVRPEVVYAQAMVETGYLQFGGDVKIEQCNFCGLGATGSGNSGADFSSYGSDAIYIGFLAQAQHLRAYAGYAPLSSKTYDPRYGTWLFGRSYTVEGLSGTWATDTSYANSIKAVLNNL
;
A
#
# COMPACT_ATOMS: atom_id res chain seq x y z
N MET A 1 25.37 6.58 -27.18
CA MET A 1 25.26 5.82 -25.92
C MET A 1 23.82 5.85 -25.50
N VAL A 2 23.20 4.69 -25.43
CA VAL A 2 21.79 4.49 -25.04
C VAL A 2 21.68 4.71 -23.53
N PRO A 3 20.77 5.58 -23.02
CA PRO A 3 20.47 5.61 -21.60
C PRO A 3 19.65 4.36 -21.24
N SER A 4 20.05 3.66 -20.19
CA SER A 4 19.38 2.47 -19.67
C SER A 4 17.94 2.77 -19.26
N THR A 5 17.00 1.95 -19.73
CA THR A 5 15.59 1.94 -19.36
C THR A 5 15.41 1.59 -17.87
N ALA A 6 14.96 2.55 -17.08
CA ALA A 6 14.54 2.32 -15.70
C ALA A 6 13.05 1.92 -15.67
N LYS A 7 12.78 0.73 -15.13
CA LYS A 7 11.46 0.14 -14.87
C LYS A 7 10.59 1.12 -14.06
N ALA A 8 9.37 1.45 -14.49
CA ALA A 8 8.44 2.24 -13.67
C ALA A 8 8.02 1.43 -12.43
N ALA A 9 8.18 2.02 -11.25
CA ALA A 9 7.99 1.36 -9.97
C ALA A 9 6.51 1.15 -9.63
N THR A 10 6.15 -0.04 -9.15
CA THR A 10 4.85 -0.35 -8.54
C THR A 10 4.51 0.67 -7.45
N THR A 11 3.27 1.19 -7.43
CA THR A 11 2.81 2.07 -6.34
C THR A 11 2.92 1.37 -4.99
N THR A 12 3.43 2.08 -3.99
CA THR A 12 3.64 1.56 -2.65
C THR A 12 2.97 2.46 -1.60
N TYR A 13 2.54 1.87 -0.50
CA TYR A 13 1.87 2.54 0.61
C TYR A 13 2.66 2.26 1.88
N THR A 14 3.16 3.30 2.55
CA THR A 14 3.98 3.19 3.76
C THR A 14 3.21 3.70 4.96
N THR A 15 3.23 2.93 6.05
CA THR A 15 2.63 3.32 7.34
C THR A 15 3.46 2.80 8.50
N ALA A 16 3.29 3.38 9.69
CA ALA A 16 3.93 2.93 10.91
C ALA A 16 3.05 1.91 11.64
N SER A 17 3.68 0.86 12.18
CA SER A 17 3.03 -0.06 13.10
C SER A 17 3.09 0.48 14.55
N SER A 18 2.45 -0.21 15.50
CA SER A 18 2.35 0.24 16.90
C SER A 18 3.69 0.33 17.63
N ASP A 19 4.74 -0.35 17.16
CA ASP A 19 6.09 -0.25 17.72
C ASP A 19 6.92 0.88 17.09
N GLY A 20 6.34 1.64 16.16
CA GLY A 20 6.98 2.74 15.44
C GLY A 20 7.81 2.32 14.22
N SER A 21 7.86 1.02 13.88
CA SER A 21 8.51 0.53 12.67
C SER A 21 7.69 0.86 11.41
N LEU A 22 8.39 1.24 10.34
CA LEU A 22 7.77 1.54 9.05
C LEU A 22 7.67 0.27 8.19
N SER A 23 6.50 0.06 7.61
CA SER A 23 6.22 -1.03 6.68
C SER A 23 5.64 -0.51 5.38
N THR A 24 6.05 -1.11 4.26
CA THR A 24 5.63 -0.73 2.91
C THR A 24 4.83 -1.86 2.26
N TYR A 25 3.67 -1.52 1.73
CA TYR A 25 2.70 -2.44 1.13
C TYR A 25 2.43 -2.08 -0.33
N SER A 26 2.13 -3.05 -1.18
CA SER A 26 1.65 -2.82 -2.56
C SER A 26 0.12 -2.64 -2.64
N ASN A 27 -0.59 -2.88 -1.53
CA ASN A 27 -2.05 -2.78 -1.43
C ASN A 27 -2.45 -1.79 -0.33
N ILE A 28 -3.24 -0.78 -0.69
CA ILE A 28 -3.71 0.27 0.22
C ILE A 28 -4.57 -0.26 1.38
N SER A 29 -5.37 -1.31 1.15
CA SER A 29 -6.24 -1.90 2.19
C SER A 29 -5.43 -2.52 3.33
N GLN A 30 -4.28 -3.11 3.02
CA GLN A 30 -3.37 -3.64 4.03
C GLN A 30 -2.73 -2.50 4.85
N ALA A 31 -2.24 -1.46 4.17
CA ALA A 31 -1.68 -0.28 4.84
C ALA A 31 -2.72 0.42 5.75
N LEU A 32 -3.96 0.60 5.27
CA LEU A 32 -5.05 1.15 6.07
C LEU A 32 -5.40 0.29 7.28
N SER A 33 -5.34 -1.04 7.16
CA SER A 33 -5.58 -1.95 8.28
C SER A 33 -4.55 -1.77 9.41
N VAL A 34 -3.27 -1.57 9.04
CA VAL A 34 -2.20 -1.30 10.01
C VAL A 34 -2.32 0.11 10.59
N ALA A 35 -2.56 1.12 9.75
CA ALA A 35 -2.73 2.51 10.19
C ALA A 35 -3.92 2.70 11.14
N LYS A 36 -4.98 1.89 11.00
CA LYS A 36 -6.11 1.89 11.95
C LYS A 36 -5.72 1.47 13.36
N GLN A 37 -4.69 0.63 13.52
CA GLN A 37 -4.23 0.19 14.85
C GLN A 37 -3.46 1.29 15.58
N THR A 38 -2.72 2.12 14.84
CA THR A 38 -2.00 3.28 15.38
C THR A 38 -2.88 4.52 15.49
N GLY A 39 -3.95 4.58 14.69
CA GLY A 39 -4.90 5.69 14.70
C GLY A 39 -4.27 7.00 14.22
N ARG A 40 -5.05 8.08 14.32
CA ARG A 40 -4.62 9.44 13.97
C ARG A 40 -5.20 10.48 14.93
N PRO A 41 -5.08 10.27 16.27
CA PRO A 41 -5.90 11.00 17.22
C PRO A 41 -5.74 12.52 17.10
N ILE A 42 -6.82 13.25 17.39
CA ILE A 42 -6.84 14.71 17.35
C ILE A 42 -7.05 15.23 18.77
N ALA A 43 -6.22 16.17 19.20
CA ALA A 43 -6.44 16.89 20.44
C ALA A 43 -7.35 18.09 20.18
N ILE A 44 -8.42 18.22 20.96
CA ILE A 44 -9.25 19.40 21.02
C ILE A 44 -8.96 20.09 22.35
N ASP A 45 -8.54 21.34 22.29
CA ASP A 45 -8.14 22.13 23.45
C ASP A 45 -9.19 23.20 23.75
N PRO A 46 -10.09 23.00 24.72
CA PRO A 46 -10.96 24.07 25.16
C PRO A 46 -10.10 25.12 25.89
N GLY A 47 -10.03 26.34 25.35
CA GLY A 47 -9.28 27.45 25.94
C GLY A 47 -9.65 27.70 27.40
N HIS A 48 -8.69 28.20 28.20
CA HIS A 48 -8.87 28.56 29.62
C HIS A 48 -9.28 27.36 30.51
N GLY A 49 -9.96 27.56 31.64
CA GLY A 49 -10.43 26.49 32.53
C GLY A 49 -10.03 26.67 34.00
N GLY A 50 -10.87 26.17 34.92
CA GLY A 50 -10.63 26.22 36.35
C GLY A 50 -10.50 27.65 36.87
N SER A 51 -9.32 28.00 37.39
CA SER A 51 -9.03 29.34 37.93
C SER A 51 -8.85 30.42 36.86
N ASP A 52 -8.71 30.05 35.58
CA ASP A 52 -8.64 30.99 34.46
C ASP A 52 -9.99 30.97 33.71
N PRO A 53 -10.84 32.01 33.86
CA PRO A 53 -12.13 32.04 33.16
C PRO A 53 -12.03 32.47 31.70
N GLY A 54 -10.86 32.94 31.25
CA GLY A 54 -10.72 33.67 30.00
C GLY A 54 -11.51 34.98 30.00
N ALA A 55 -11.87 35.46 28.81
CA ALA A 55 -12.71 36.64 28.68
C ALA A 55 -14.07 36.43 29.34
N SER A 56 -14.59 37.49 29.98
CA SER A 56 -15.88 37.46 30.68
C SER A 56 -16.67 38.72 30.35
N ALA A 57 -17.82 38.54 29.70
CA ALA A 57 -18.74 39.61 29.33
C ALA A 57 -20.17 39.07 29.22
N ASN A 58 -21.17 39.94 29.34
CA ASN A 58 -22.58 39.59 29.11
C ASN A 58 -23.07 38.39 29.95
N GLY A 59 -22.49 38.18 31.15
CA GLY A 59 -22.81 37.04 32.01
C GLY A 59 -22.24 35.69 31.57
N MET A 60 -21.42 35.67 30.51
CA MET A 60 -20.74 34.49 29.99
C MET A 60 -19.27 34.50 30.38
N LYS A 61 -18.69 33.31 30.50
CA LYS A 61 -17.25 33.08 30.65
C LYS A 61 -16.77 32.29 29.44
N GLU A 62 -15.65 32.70 28.85
CA GLU A 62 -15.06 32.02 27.71
C GLU A 62 -14.82 30.53 28.00
N ALA A 63 -14.25 30.19 29.16
CA ALA A 63 -13.95 28.80 29.54
C ALA A 63 -15.18 27.85 29.50
N ASP A 64 -16.38 28.37 29.78
CA ASP A 64 -17.64 27.60 29.76
C ASP A 64 -18.14 27.38 28.33
N LEU A 65 -17.92 28.37 27.46
CA LEU A 65 -18.35 28.34 26.07
C LEU A 65 -17.41 27.48 25.23
N THR A 66 -16.10 27.64 25.41
CA THR A 66 -15.08 26.82 24.73
C THR A 66 -15.24 25.35 25.08
N TRP A 67 -15.58 25.01 26.32
CA TRP A 67 -15.93 23.65 26.73
C TRP A 67 -17.10 23.07 25.92
N LYS A 68 -18.19 23.83 25.76
CA LYS A 68 -19.37 23.37 25.02
C LYS A 68 -19.10 23.17 23.53
N ILE A 69 -18.35 24.08 22.91
CA ILE A 69 -17.95 23.98 21.50
C ILE A 69 -17.02 22.76 21.33
N ALA A 70 -16.03 22.61 22.21
CA ALA A 70 -15.10 21.49 22.20
C ALA A 70 -15.81 20.13 22.33
N GLN A 71 -16.79 20.02 23.22
CA GLN A 71 -17.58 18.80 23.37
C GLN A 71 -18.37 18.47 22.09
N ALA A 72 -18.99 19.48 21.45
CA ALA A 72 -19.70 19.26 20.20
C ALA A 72 -18.77 18.86 19.04
N CYS A 73 -17.56 19.42 18.99
CA CYS A 73 -16.52 19.02 18.04
C CYS A 73 -16.06 17.58 18.26
N LYS A 74 -15.77 17.23 19.53
CA LYS A 74 -15.45 15.86 19.94
C LYS A 74 -16.53 14.88 19.52
N ASP A 75 -17.79 15.14 19.87
CA ASP A 75 -18.93 14.26 19.56
C ASP A 75 -19.08 14.04 18.05
N TYR A 76 -18.89 15.11 17.24
CA TYR A 76 -18.94 15.02 15.79
C TYR A 76 -17.85 14.09 15.22
N LEU A 77 -16.61 14.26 15.68
CA LEU A 77 -15.46 13.48 15.25
C LEU A 77 -15.56 12.02 15.69
N GLU A 78 -15.89 11.76 16.96
CA GLU A 78 -16.03 10.41 17.49
C GLU A 78 -17.16 9.63 16.81
N SER A 79 -18.26 10.30 16.43
CA SER A 79 -19.35 9.68 15.65
C SER A 79 -18.90 9.15 14.28
N ARG A 80 -17.71 9.56 13.81
CA ARG A 80 -17.07 9.13 12.56
C ARG A 80 -15.86 8.23 12.78
N GLY A 81 -15.66 7.73 14.00
CA GLY A 81 -14.56 6.82 14.35
C GLY A 81 -13.21 7.52 14.54
N VAL A 82 -13.19 8.85 14.68
CA VAL A 82 -11.98 9.59 15.05
C VAL A 82 -11.75 9.50 16.54
N THR A 83 -10.55 9.12 16.96
CA THR A 83 -10.15 9.20 18.37
C THR A 83 -9.86 10.66 18.72
N VAL A 84 -10.57 11.20 19.72
CA VAL A 84 -10.42 12.59 20.16
C VAL A 84 -9.95 12.63 21.60
N TYR A 85 -8.97 13.48 21.87
CA TYR A 85 -8.46 13.74 23.20
C TYR A 85 -8.77 15.18 23.62
N LEU A 86 -9.34 15.38 24.81
CA LEU A 86 -9.50 16.73 25.39
C LEU A 86 -8.30 17.04 26.27
N THR A 87 -7.67 18.19 26.06
CA THR A 87 -6.45 18.59 26.80
C THR A 87 -6.68 18.83 28.30
N ARG A 88 -7.93 19.06 28.70
CA ARG A 88 -8.34 19.30 30.09
C ARG A 88 -9.74 18.77 30.37
N GLY A 89 -10.08 18.63 31.65
CA GLY A 89 -11.46 18.52 32.12
C GLY A 89 -12.21 19.86 32.13
N GLN A 90 -13.52 19.82 32.43
CA GLN A 90 -14.42 20.99 32.36
C GLN A 90 -13.95 22.16 33.23
N ASP A 91 -13.61 21.90 34.48
CA ASP A 91 -13.22 22.90 35.48
C ASP A 91 -11.72 22.79 35.86
N GLU A 92 -10.91 22.20 34.99
CA GLU A 92 -9.48 21.99 35.23
C GLU A 92 -8.64 23.15 34.67
N TYR A 93 -7.76 23.71 35.50
CA TYR A 93 -6.70 24.60 35.02
C TYR A 93 -5.50 23.77 34.55
N VAL A 94 -5.07 23.99 33.31
CA VAL A 94 -3.89 23.35 32.71
C VAL A 94 -3.06 24.41 31.99
N SER A 95 -1.74 24.39 32.20
CA SER A 95 -0.83 25.33 31.55
C SER A 95 -0.79 25.10 30.02
N VAL A 96 -0.41 26.12 29.26
CA VAL A 96 -0.33 26.02 27.80
C VAL A 96 0.66 24.94 27.35
N TYR A 97 1.77 24.78 28.07
CA TYR A 97 2.75 23.74 27.79
C TYR A 97 2.16 22.34 28.05
N ASP A 98 1.54 22.14 29.21
CA ASP A 98 0.99 20.82 29.59
C ASP A 98 -0.17 20.38 28.68
N ARG A 99 -0.95 21.32 28.14
CA ARG A 99 -1.99 21.00 27.13
C ARG A 99 -1.39 20.34 25.89
N VAL A 100 -0.27 20.87 25.41
CA VAL A 100 0.43 20.34 24.24
C VAL A 100 1.11 19.01 24.59
N GLU A 101 1.77 18.92 25.75
CA GLU A 101 2.38 17.65 26.19
C GLU A 101 1.35 16.54 26.29
N ARG A 102 0.17 16.80 26.87
CA ARG A 102 -0.91 15.82 26.91
C ARG A 102 -1.35 15.37 25.51
N ALA A 103 -1.37 16.26 24.52
CA ALA A 103 -1.66 15.88 23.13
C ALA A 103 -0.57 14.97 22.55
N VAL A 104 0.70 15.31 22.80
CA VAL A 104 1.88 14.54 22.32
C VAL A 104 1.93 13.15 22.98
N GLU A 105 1.72 13.06 24.29
CA GLU A 105 1.69 11.80 25.05
C GLU A 105 0.58 10.85 24.58
N ASN A 106 -0.53 11.41 24.07
CA ASN A 106 -1.63 10.67 23.47
C ASN A 106 -1.46 10.45 21.95
N ASN A 107 -0.25 10.66 21.41
CA ASN A 107 0.10 10.49 19.99
C ASN A 107 -0.79 11.29 19.03
N CYS A 108 -1.32 12.45 19.46
CA CYS A 108 -2.19 13.26 18.61
C CYS A 108 -1.40 13.86 17.44
N CYS A 109 -1.99 13.88 16.24
CA CYS A 109 -1.33 14.48 15.06
C CYS A 109 -1.58 15.98 14.91
N ALA A 110 -2.55 16.51 15.65
CA ALA A 110 -2.86 17.93 15.73
C ALA A 110 -3.50 18.28 17.07
N ILE A 111 -3.37 19.54 17.47
CA ILE A 111 -4.10 20.20 18.55
C ILE A 111 -4.85 21.40 17.99
N VAL A 112 -6.17 21.41 18.14
CA VAL A 112 -7.05 22.50 17.73
C VAL A 112 -7.58 23.18 18.99
N SER A 113 -7.12 24.39 19.24
CA SER A 113 -7.51 25.17 20.42
C SER A 113 -8.71 26.05 20.12
N ILE A 114 -9.70 26.02 20.98
CA ILE A 114 -11.00 26.69 20.81
C ILE A 114 -11.06 27.84 21.81
N HIS A 115 -11.21 29.06 21.28
CA HIS A 115 -11.19 30.32 22.02
C HIS A 115 -12.29 31.27 21.55
N ILE A 116 -12.49 32.34 22.31
CA ILE A 116 -13.42 33.43 22.00
C ILE A 116 -12.76 34.78 22.35
N ASN A 117 -12.63 35.63 21.34
CA ASN A 117 -12.07 36.96 21.46
C ASN A 117 -12.88 37.91 22.36
N ALA A 118 -12.28 39.05 22.70
CA ALA A 118 -12.90 40.20 23.34
C ALA A 118 -12.30 41.51 22.80
N GLY A 119 -12.88 42.67 23.16
CA GLY A 119 -12.40 43.99 22.74
C GLY A 119 -13.30 44.72 21.73
N GLY A 120 -14.58 44.34 21.65
CA GLY A 120 -15.59 45.07 20.86
C GLY A 120 -15.60 44.79 19.35
N GLY A 121 -15.03 43.66 18.93
CA GLY A 121 -15.04 43.20 17.53
C GLY A 121 -16.26 42.37 17.15
N ARG A 122 -16.19 41.72 15.97
CA ARG A 122 -17.15 40.71 15.50
C ARG A 122 -16.52 39.73 14.52
N GLY A 123 -17.06 38.52 14.45
CA GLY A 123 -16.68 37.47 13.52
C GLY A 123 -15.56 36.56 14.02
N ALA A 124 -15.46 35.39 13.40
CA ALA A 124 -14.44 34.40 13.69
C ALA A 124 -13.13 34.68 12.95
N GLU A 125 -12.03 34.29 13.58
CA GLU A 125 -10.69 34.23 12.98
C GLU A 125 -9.94 32.99 13.48
N VAL A 126 -8.91 32.58 12.75
CA VAL A 126 -8.07 31.45 13.10
C VAL A 126 -6.62 31.88 13.08
N GLU A 127 -5.94 31.74 14.22
CA GLU A 127 -4.50 31.87 14.31
C GLU A 127 -3.84 30.54 13.93
N SER A 128 -3.10 30.59 12.83
CA SER A 128 -2.28 29.48 12.32
C SER A 128 -0.81 29.73 12.65
N THR A 129 0.00 28.69 12.48
CA THR A 129 1.45 28.83 12.51
C THR A 129 1.92 29.86 11.46
N ASN A 130 3.02 30.57 11.74
CA ASN A 130 3.66 31.54 10.87
C ASN A 130 4.50 30.85 9.76
N SER A 131 5.05 31.64 8.85
CA SER A 131 5.82 31.15 7.69
C SER A 131 7.25 30.70 7.99
N SER A 132 7.58 30.43 9.27
CA SER A 132 8.88 29.85 9.69
C SER A 132 9.28 28.62 8.86
N SER A 133 10.58 28.47 8.60
CA SER A 133 11.17 27.30 7.95
C SER A 133 11.15 26.04 8.82
N TYR A 134 10.92 26.19 10.12
CA TYR A 134 10.91 25.07 11.06
C TYR A 134 9.60 24.28 10.95
N ASN A 135 9.69 23.00 10.57
CA ASN A 135 8.53 22.14 10.31
C ASN A 135 7.48 22.85 9.43
N GLN A 136 7.93 23.39 8.30
CA GLN A 136 7.15 24.33 7.48
C GLN A 136 5.91 23.72 6.82
N ASP A 137 5.84 22.41 6.67
CA ASP A 137 4.61 21.71 6.26
C ASP A 137 3.42 22.02 7.19
N LEU A 138 3.67 22.27 8.48
CA LEU A 138 2.64 22.64 9.45
C LEU A 138 2.05 24.04 9.19
N TYR A 139 2.79 24.93 8.51
CA TYR A 139 2.24 26.20 8.01
C TYR A 139 1.15 25.93 6.98
N TYR A 140 1.47 25.17 5.94
CA TYR A 140 0.51 24.88 4.87
C TYR A 140 -0.69 24.06 5.36
N ALA A 141 -0.46 23.08 6.23
CA ALA A 141 -1.54 22.32 6.87
C ALA A 141 -2.43 23.22 7.74
N GLY A 142 -1.84 24.15 8.48
CA GLY A 142 -2.56 25.15 9.27
C GLY A 142 -3.40 26.09 8.42
N GLN A 143 -2.86 26.61 7.32
CA GLN A 143 -3.61 27.44 6.38
C GLN A 143 -4.81 26.70 5.77
N SER A 144 -4.60 25.43 5.35
CA SER A 144 -5.65 24.57 4.80
C SER A 144 -6.77 24.33 5.81
N LEU A 145 -6.42 23.90 7.03
CA LEU A 145 -7.40 23.65 8.10
C LEU A 145 -8.15 24.94 8.48
N SER A 146 -7.44 26.05 8.61
CA SER A 146 -8.04 27.35 8.98
C SER A 146 -9.07 27.81 7.95
N ALA A 147 -8.81 27.62 6.66
CA ALA A 147 -9.76 27.95 5.60
C ALA A 147 -11.04 27.10 5.68
N LEU A 148 -10.90 25.80 5.93
CA LEU A 148 -12.04 24.88 6.13
C LEU A 148 -12.89 25.28 7.34
N VAL A 149 -12.23 25.59 8.47
CA VAL A 149 -12.89 26.05 9.70
C VAL A 149 -13.68 27.33 9.45
N LEU A 150 -13.06 28.36 8.87
CA LEU A 150 -13.72 29.65 8.62
C LEU A 150 -14.94 29.50 7.70
N SER A 151 -14.84 28.68 6.66
CA SER A 151 -15.95 28.36 5.77
C SER A 151 -17.14 27.70 6.51
N GLY A 152 -16.84 26.73 7.39
CA GLY A 152 -17.83 26.06 8.22
C GLY A 152 -18.50 27.00 9.25
N LEU A 153 -17.71 27.86 9.90
CA LEU A 153 -18.21 28.85 10.87
C LEU A 153 -19.05 29.94 10.20
N GLN A 154 -18.67 30.38 9.00
CA GLN A 154 -19.49 31.27 8.17
C GLN A 154 -20.84 30.66 7.84
N SER A 155 -20.84 29.40 7.40
CA SER A 155 -22.06 28.64 7.10
C SER A 155 -22.93 28.43 8.35
N SER A 156 -22.32 28.45 9.54
CA SER A 156 -23.01 28.37 10.83
C SER A 156 -23.49 29.73 11.36
N GLY A 157 -23.31 30.81 10.57
CA GLY A 157 -23.87 32.13 10.83
C GLY A 157 -22.93 33.12 11.53
N LEU A 158 -21.64 32.81 11.69
CA LEU A 158 -20.63 33.81 12.10
C LEU A 158 -20.16 34.60 10.87
N THR A 159 -19.75 35.85 11.07
CA THR A 159 -18.96 36.58 10.06
C THR A 159 -17.49 36.21 10.18
N VAL A 160 -16.66 36.54 9.20
CA VAL A 160 -15.19 36.46 9.34
C VAL A 160 -14.66 37.79 9.86
N HIS A 161 -13.78 37.74 10.85
CA HIS A 161 -13.07 38.91 11.37
C HIS A 161 -11.82 39.18 10.53
N GLY A 162 -11.59 40.44 10.17
CA GLY A 162 -10.39 40.85 9.45
C GLY A 162 -10.10 40.00 8.20
N ALA A 163 -8.87 39.48 8.11
CA ALA A 163 -8.43 38.58 7.04
C ALA A 163 -8.88 37.12 7.24
N GLY A 164 -9.48 36.79 8.39
CA GLY A 164 -9.89 35.46 8.79
C GLY A 164 -8.74 34.59 9.30
N ILE A 165 -7.72 34.36 8.48
CA ILE A 165 -6.52 33.62 8.91
C ILE A 165 -5.44 34.63 9.31
N ILE A 166 -4.93 34.50 10.53
CA ILE A 166 -3.87 35.34 11.07
C ILE A 166 -2.66 34.48 11.49
N THR A 167 -1.49 35.10 11.46
CA THR A 167 -0.24 34.51 11.98
C THR A 167 0.52 35.58 12.74
N ARG A 168 1.18 35.20 13.84
CA ARG A 168 1.92 36.13 14.67
C ARG A 168 3.32 35.64 15.03
N ASP A 169 4.29 36.51 14.77
CA ASP A 169 5.69 36.29 15.09
C ASP A 169 5.98 36.59 16.55
N TYR A 170 6.87 35.79 17.16
CA TYR A 170 7.45 36.16 18.45
C TYR A 170 8.27 37.45 18.31
N PRO A 171 8.17 38.43 19.25
CA PRO A 171 8.84 39.71 19.10
C PRO A 171 10.37 39.58 18.99
N SER A 172 10.98 40.44 18.16
CA SER A 172 12.44 40.56 18.05
C SER A 172 13.04 41.31 19.24
N GLY A 173 14.26 40.93 19.67
CA GLY A 173 14.98 41.57 20.80
C GLY A 173 15.76 40.56 21.66
N GLU A 174 16.36 41.03 22.77
CA GLU A 174 17.19 40.19 23.68
C GLU A 174 16.46 38.96 24.25
N ASN A 175 15.12 38.97 24.24
CA ASN A 175 14.26 37.87 24.69
C ASN A 175 13.46 37.19 23.54
N SER A 176 13.88 37.36 22.28
CA SER A 176 13.21 36.73 21.14
C SER A 176 13.37 35.21 21.16
N SER A 177 12.28 34.47 20.98
CA SER A 177 12.33 33.01 20.79
C SER A 177 12.55 32.69 19.31
N LEU A 178 13.60 31.93 19.01
CA LEU A 178 13.84 31.30 17.71
C LEU A 178 13.61 29.79 17.83
N TYR A 179 13.27 29.16 16.70
CA TYR A 179 13.35 27.71 16.55
C TYR A 179 14.81 27.24 16.43
N GLU A 180 15.02 25.93 16.54
CA GLU A 180 16.36 25.33 16.55
C GLU A 180 17.12 25.50 15.21
N ASP A 181 16.41 25.80 14.12
CA ASP A 181 16.98 26.18 12.82
C ASP A 181 17.31 27.68 12.69
N GLY A 182 17.01 28.48 13.72
CA GLY A 182 17.25 29.92 13.78
C GLY A 182 16.11 30.78 13.22
N SER A 183 15.02 30.17 12.73
CA SER A 183 13.85 30.92 12.24
C SER A 183 12.99 31.48 13.38
N VAL A 184 12.20 32.51 13.08
CA VAL A 184 11.35 33.19 14.07
C VAL A 184 10.25 32.26 14.57
N ALA A 185 10.11 32.14 15.89
CA ALA A 185 9.09 31.28 16.48
C ALA A 185 7.69 31.88 16.40
N ASP A 186 6.68 31.00 16.49
CA ASP A 186 5.28 31.40 16.63
C ASP A 186 5.05 32.14 17.97
N TYR A 187 4.22 33.18 17.98
CA TYR A 187 3.93 33.98 19.16
C TYR A 187 3.19 33.19 20.25
N TYR A 188 2.10 32.52 19.87
CA TYR A 188 1.25 31.81 20.81
C TYR A 188 1.87 30.49 21.25
N GLY A 189 1.74 30.18 22.54
CA GLY A 189 2.36 28.98 23.11
C GLY A 189 1.81 27.69 22.52
N ILE A 190 0.50 27.58 22.28
CA ILE A 190 -0.14 26.39 21.69
C ILE A 190 0.49 26.05 20.33
N THR A 191 0.50 27.02 19.40
CA THR A 191 1.06 26.82 18.05
C THR A 191 2.56 26.57 18.11
N ARG A 192 3.30 27.32 18.94
CA ARG A 192 4.76 27.16 19.10
C ARG A 192 5.14 25.80 19.64
N TYR A 193 4.58 25.36 20.77
CA TYR A 193 4.95 24.09 21.40
C TYR A 193 4.50 22.90 20.54
N ALA A 194 3.31 22.97 19.92
CA ALA A 194 2.84 21.94 18.99
C ALA A 194 3.81 21.78 17.81
N ARG A 195 4.25 22.90 17.22
CA ARG A 195 5.20 22.90 16.11
C ARG A 195 6.57 22.34 16.51
N LYS A 196 7.05 22.64 17.72
CA LYS A 196 8.27 22.01 18.29
C LYS A 196 8.14 20.51 18.45
N ALA A 197 6.97 20.04 18.87
CA ALA A 197 6.67 18.62 18.97
C ALA A 197 6.38 17.94 17.63
N GLY A 198 6.39 18.70 16.52
CA GLY A 198 6.20 18.18 15.16
C GLY A 198 4.74 17.91 14.79
N ILE A 199 3.77 18.46 15.55
CA ILE A 199 2.33 18.29 15.30
C ILE A 199 1.68 19.65 14.97
N LEU A 200 0.56 19.63 14.25
CA LEU A 200 -0.14 20.87 13.88
C LEU A 200 -0.79 21.52 15.10
N GLY A 201 -0.57 22.81 15.32
CA GLY A 201 -1.32 23.62 16.28
C GLY A 201 -2.04 24.77 15.59
N VAL A 202 -3.32 24.97 15.89
CA VAL A 202 -4.13 26.12 15.47
C VAL A 202 -5.00 26.62 16.62
N ILE A 203 -5.36 27.90 16.61
CA ILE A 203 -6.28 28.51 17.58
C ILE A 203 -7.47 29.11 16.81
N ILE A 204 -8.68 28.69 17.14
CA ILE A 204 -9.92 29.17 16.53
C ILE A 204 -10.60 30.15 17.49
N GLU A 205 -10.72 31.40 17.08
CA GLU A 205 -11.45 32.45 17.79
C GLU A 205 -12.87 32.55 17.23
N HIS A 206 -13.87 32.11 17.99
CA HIS A 206 -15.26 31.89 17.52
C HIS A 206 -16.15 33.15 17.46
N GLY A 207 -15.55 34.34 17.51
CA GLY A 207 -16.27 35.60 17.66
C GLY A 207 -15.85 36.37 18.91
N PHE A 208 -16.53 37.48 19.19
CA PHE A 208 -16.21 38.37 20.30
C PHE A 208 -17.27 38.27 21.41
N ILE A 209 -16.87 37.87 22.61
CA ILE A 209 -17.78 37.64 23.75
C ILE A 209 -18.52 38.91 24.20
N ASP A 210 -17.92 40.08 23.97
CA ASP A 210 -18.46 41.40 24.25
C ASP A 210 -19.10 42.08 23.02
N GLY A 211 -18.99 41.48 21.83
CA GLY A 211 -19.57 41.98 20.59
C GLY A 211 -21.06 41.72 20.50
N THR A 212 -21.87 42.74 20.18
CA THR A 212 -23.34 42.66 20.23
C THR A 212 -23.95 41.57 19.33
N SER A 213 -23.39 41.33 18.14
CA SER A 213 -23.89 40.30 17.21
C SER A 213 -23.47 38.88 17.58
N ASP A 214 -22.29 38.74 18.17
CA ASP A 214 -21.66 37.44 18.43
C ASP A 214 -22.09 36.92 19.79
N SER A 215 -22.14 37.78 20.81
CA SER A 215 -22.65 37.46 22.15
C SER A 215 -24.08 36.87 22.13
N ALA A 216 -24.94 37.33 21.22
CA ALA A 216 -26.28 36.76 21.02
C ALA A 216 -26.26 35.31 20.51
N LYS A 217 -25.27 34.94 19.68
CA LYS A 217 -25.08 33.56 19.21
C LYS A 217 -24.35 32.71 20.25
N LEU A 218 -23.32 33.27 20.89
CA LEU A 218 -22.52 32.60 21.91
C LEU A 218 -23.34 32.26 23.17
N SER A 219 -24.36 33.04 23.49
CA SER A 219 -25.30 32.73 24.59
C SER A 219 -26.32 31.63 24.24
N ASN A 220 -26.36 31.17 22.98
CA ASN A 220 -27.32 30.17 22.51
C ASN A 220 -26.63 28.82 22.25
N SER A 221 -27.06 27.79 22.98
CA SER A 221 -26.46 26.45 22.91
C SER A 221 -26.52 25.81 21.52
N ASN A 222 -27.56 26.10 20.71
CA ASN A 222 -27.67 25.53 19.37
C ASN A 222 -26.56 26.06 18.44
N TYR A 223 -26.19 27.34 18.59
CA TYR A 223 -25.09 27.92 17.84
C TYR A 223 -23.74 27.36 18.31
N LEU A 224 -23.50 27.24 19.62
CA LEU A 224 -22.29 26.60 20.15
C LEU A 224 -22.11 25.17 19.63
N THR A 225 -23.19 24.38 19.60
CA THR A 225 -23.17 23.04 19.00
C THR A 225 -22.90 23.08 17.50
N SER A 226 -23.47 24.04 16.77
CA SER A 226 -23.21 24.18 15.33
C SER A 226 -21.75 24.56 15.03
N PHE A 227 -21.13 25.41 15.86
CA PHE A 227 -19.73 25.79 15.71
C PHE A 227 -18.82 24.60 15.94
N GLY A 228 -19.00 23.85 17.04
CA GLY A 228 -18.20 22.66 17.30
C GLY A 228 -18.35 21.60 16.19
N ARG A 229 -19.54 21.42 15.64
CA ARG A 229 -19.75 20.53 14.49
C ARG A 229 -19.04 21.02 13.22
N ALA A 230 -19.01 22.33 12.98
CA ALA A 230 -18.29 22.92 11.86
C ALA A 230 -16.78 22.69 11.99
N ASP A 231 -16.21 22.90 13.19
CA ASP A 231 -14.80 22.58 13.48
C ASP A 231 -14.51 21.09 13.26
N GLY A 232 -15.36 20.22 13.80
CA GLY A 232 -15.24 18.77 13.63
C GLY A 232 -15.30 18.34 12.17
N ALA A 233 -16.13 18.99 11.35
CA ALA A 233 -16.19 18.74 9.91
C ALA A 233 -14.91 19.17 9.20
N ALA A 234 -14.41 20.36 9.48
CA ALA A 234 -13.16 20.87 8.91
C ALA A 234 -11.95 19.99 9.27
N ILE A 235 -11.87 19.53 10.52
CA ILE A 235 -10.85 18.58 10.98
C ILE A 235 -11.00 17.25 10.25
N TYR A 236 -12.21 16.70 10.16
CA TYR A 236 -12.44 15.45 9.43
C TYR A 236 -12.01 15.58 7.96
N ASP A 237 -12.33 16.68 7.29
CA ASP A 237 -11.98 16.89 5.89
C ASP A 237 -10.47 17.06 5.69
N GLN A 238 -9.78 17.77 6.58
CA GLN A 238 -8.33 17.96 6.51
C GLN A 238 -7.56 16.64 6.70
N PHE A 239 -8.03 15.81 7.64
CA PHE A 239 -7.28 14.66 8.08
C PHE A 239 -7.84 13.38 7.45
N TYR A 240 -9.13 13.11 7.53
CA TYR A 240 -9.72 11.79 7.30
C TYR A 240 -10.44 11.60 5.95
N SER A 241 -10.54 12.65 5.13
CA SER A 241 -11.19 12.55 3.81
C SER A 241 -10.41 11.73 2.78
N SER A 242 -9.10 11.53 3.01
CA SER A 242 -8.20 10.78 2.12
C SER A 242 -7.64 9.51 2.78
N ASP A 243 -7.65 8.42 2.01
CA ASP A 243 -7.04 7.13 2.39
C ASP A 243 -5.50 7.17 2.42
N THR A 244 -4.87 8.17 1.78
CA THR A 244 -3.41 8.33 1.69
C THR A 244 -2.90 9.59 2.37
N TRP A 245 -3.65 10.10 3.36
CA TRP A 245 -3.13 11.17 4.20
C TRP A 245 -2.00 10.67 5.09
N TRP A 246 -0.94 11.48 5.22
CA TRP A 246 0.17 11.22 6.12
C TRP A 246 0.79 12.50 6.68
N SER A 247 1.55 12.37 7.76
CA SER A 247 2.40 13.42 8.34
C SER A 247 3.63 12.83 9.02
N VAL A 248 4.62 13.66 9.33
CA VAL A 248 5.83 13.28 10.07
C VAL A 248 5.82 14.00 11.42
N SER A 249 5.77 13.29 12.54
CA SER A 249 5.82 13.92 13.88
C SER A 249 7.25 14.12 14.40
N GLY A 250 8.24 13.45 13.79
CA GLY A 250 9.63 13.58 14.22
C GLY A 250 10.54 12.53 13.61
N ILE A 251 11.66 12.26 14.28
CA ILE A 251 12.68 11.28 13.84
C ILE A 251 12.92 10.28 14.97
N ASN A 252 12.94 8.99 14.64
CA ASN A 252 13.47 7.92 15.48
C ASN A 252 14.99 7.87 15.30
N VAL A 253 15.76 7.83 16.39
CA VAL A 253 17.21 7.65 16.37
C VAL A 253 17.60 6.46 17.24
N SER A 254 18.56 5.67 16.78
CA SER A 254 19.14 4.55 17.55
C SER A 254 19.82 5.00 18.85
N THR A 255 20.30 6.24 18.90
CA THR A 255 20.80 6.89 20.12
C THR A 255 20.83 8.41 19.91
N THR A 256 20.59 9.18 20.98
CA THR A 256 20.83 10.63 21.03
C THR A 256 22.27 10.99 21.41
N GLU A 257 23.01 10.00 21.93
CA GLU A 257 24.42 10.12 22.29
C GLU A 257 25.24 8.97 21.67
N ALA A 258 26.12 9.32 20.74
CA ALA A 258 26.97 8.38 19.99
C ALA A 258 28.46 8.65 20.26
N TYR A 259 29.30 7.71 19.86
CA TYR A 259 30.76 7.87 19.86
C TYR A 259 31.30 8.02 18.44
N VAL A 260 32.45 8.68 18.28
CA VAL A 260 33.15 8.75 16.98
C VAL A 260 33.35 7.34 16.42
N GLY A 261 32.88 7.09 15.19
CA GLY A 261 32.90 5.76 14.56
C GLY A 261 31.69 4.87 14.87
N GLU A 262 30.79 5.26 15.79
CA GLU A 262 29.55 4.54 16.08
C GLU A 262 28.46 4.93 15.07
N ALA A 263 27.98 3.96 14.30
CA ALA A 263 26.88 4.19 13.37
C ALA A 263 25.59 4.53 14.12
N VAL A 264 24.96 5.65 13.73
CA VAL A 264 23.65 6.10 14.19
C VAL A 264 22.65 5.88 13.06
N THR A 265 21.70 4.96 13.26
CA THR A 265 20.56 4.76 12.37
C THR A 265 19.41 5.68 12.78
N TYR A 266 18.68 6.24 11.80
CA TYR A 266 17.55 7.12 12.02
C TYR A 266 16.47 7.00 10.92
N SER A 267 15.20 7.15 11.30
CA SER A 267 14.01 6.98 10.43
C SER A 267 12.89 7.97 10.77
N PRO A 268 11.99 8.31 9.85
CA PRO A 268 10.90 9.25 10.14
C PRO A 268 9.81 8.60 10.99
N LYS A 269 9.18 9.38 11.88
CA LYS A 269 7.95 8.99 12.60
C LYS A 269 6.74 9.34 11.75
N ILE A 270 6.27 8.40 10.93
CA ILE A 270 5.11 8.58 10.04
C ILE A 270 3.81 8.31 10.79
N MET A 271 2.82 9.17 10.59
CA MET A 271 1.42 8.92 10.96
C MET A 271 0.55 8.86 9.70
N GLY A 272 -0.45 7.98 9.69
CA GLY A 272 -1.31 7.76 8.51
C GLY A 272 -0.66 6.83 7.47
N VAL A 273 -1.08 6.98 6.21
CA VAL A 273 -0.64 6.15 5.09
C VAL A 273 -0.06 7.05 4.00
N GLY A 274 1.24 6.97 3.76
CA GLY A 274 1.89 7.74 2.70
C GLY A 274 2.05 6.93 1.42
N GLU A 275 1.73 7.53 0.28
CA GLU A 275 1.89 6.91 -1.04
C GLU A 275 3.27 7.23 -1.63
N ASN A 276 3.95 6.21 -2.14
CA ASN A 276 5.26 6.27 -2.78
C ASN A 276 6.27 7.12 -1.99
N LEU A 277 6.33 6.89 -0.68
CA LEU A 277 7.23 7.63 0.18
C LEU A 277 8.69 7.33 -0.19
N THR A 278 9.43 8.40 -0.40
CA THR A 278 10.88 8.41 -0.63
C THR A 278 11.54 9.37 0.35
N TYR A 279 12.81 9.16 0.64
CA TYR A 279 13.50 9.76 1.77
C TYR A 279 14.85 10.33 1.37
N ASN A 280 15.24 11.46 1.95
CA ASN A 280 16.61 11.96 1.89
C ASN A 280 17.13 12.16 3.31
N TYR A 281 18.25 11.51 3.63
CA TYR A 281 18.88 11.51 4.95
C TYR A 281 20.14 12.37 4.90
N VAL A 282 20.16 13.45 5.67
CA VAL A 282 21.25 14.43 5.69
C VAL A 282 21.70 14.63 7.13
N TRP A 283 23.00 14.78 7.36
CA TRP A 283 23.56 15.16 8.64
C TRP A 283 24.45 16.38 8.46
N ALA A 284 24.48 17.27 9.45
CA ALA A 284 25.34 18.44 9.44
C ALA A 284 25.72 18.89 10.86
N LYS A 285 26.88 19.50 11.03
CA LYS A 285 27.16 20.34 12.21
C LYS A 285 26.22 21.57 12.20
N PRO A 286 25.89 22.17 13.36
CA PRO A 286 24.97 23.30 13.44
C PRO A 286 25.30 24.50 12.53
N ASP A 287 26.58 24.70 12.24
CA ASP A 287 27.12 25.77 11.38
C ASP A 287 27.32 25.33 9.92
N TRP A 288 26.92 24.11 9.56
CA TRP A 288 27.13 23.49 8.25
C TRP A 288 28.60 23.35 7.83
N SER A 289 29.56 23.54 8.74
CA SER A 289 31.01 23.39 8.46
C SER A 289 31.38 21.97 8.02
N SER A 290 30.60 20.98 8.46
CA SER A 290 30.72 19.58 8.08
C SER A 290 29.32 19.00 7.88
N TRP A 291 29.08 18.34 6.76
CA TRP A 291 27.80 17.73 6.43
C TRP A 291 27.97 16.55 5.45
N GLY A 292 26.94 15.71 5.35
CA GLY A 292 26.87 14.63 4.38
C GLY A 292 25.46 14.06 4.23
N SER A 293 25.28 13.18 3.25
CA SER A 293 24.00 12.53 2.96
C SER A 293 24.18 11.05 2.64
N THR A 294 23.14 10.24 2.91
CA THR A 294 23.18 8.78 2.61
C THR A 294 23.09 8.53 1.09
N VAL A 295 22.50 9.44 0.32
CA VAL A 295 22.49 9.39 -1.15
C VAL A 295 23.53 10.38 -1.69
N LYS A 296 24.50 9.89 -2.47
CA LYS A 296 25.72 10.62 -2.88
C LYS A 296 25.48 11.79 -3.86
N SER A 297 24.26 11.94 -4.38
CA SER A 297 23.84 13.09 -5.20
C SER A 297 22.86 13.95 -4.40
N THR A 298 23.19 15.23 -4.23
CA THR A 298 22.35 16.24 -3.57
C THR A 298 20.94 16.24 -4.16
N GLY A 299 19.92 16.06 -3.33
CA GLY A 299 18.50 16.08 -3.73
C GLY A 299 17.94 14.75 -4.28
N SER A 300 18.74 13.68 -4.32
CA SER A 300 18.25 12.34 -4.68
C SER A 300 17.61 11.64 -3.48
N MET A 301 16.46 11.02 -3.68
CA MET A 301 15.70 10.31 -2.65
C MET A 301 15.90 8.79 -2.75
N THR A 302 15.81 8.09 -1.63
CA THR A 302 15.84 6.62 -1.54
C THR A 302 14.48 6.08 -1.08
N THR A 303 14.17 4.81 -1.38
CA THR A 303 13.02 4.10 -0.80
C THR A 303 13.35 3.44 0.55
N SER A 304 14.60 3.52 1.01
CA SER A 304 15.00 2.97 2.30
C SER A 304 14.37 3.75 3.45
N ALA A 305 13.56 3.08 4.28
CA ALA A 305 12.84 3.68 5.40
C ALA A 305 13.72 4.08 6.60
N SER A 306 15.04 3.88 6.52
CA SER A 306 16.02 4.37 7.48
C SER A 306 17.33 4.77 6.81
N GLY A 307 18.02 5.76 7.37
CA GLY A 307 19.38 6.17 7.01
C GLY A 307 20.37 5.86 8.13
N THR A 308 21.67 5.86 7.80
CA THR A 308 22.77 5.66 8.76
C THR A 308 23.80 6.78 8.62
N PHE A 309 24.22 7.32 9.75
CA PHE A 309 25.28 8.31 9.89
C PHE A 309 26.37 7.77 10.81
N THR A 310 27.63 7.78 10.34
CA THR A 310 28.78 7.42 11.18
C THR A 310 29.67 8.64 11.35
N PRO A 311 29.69 9.28 12.54
CA PRO A 311 30.46 10.49 12.77
C PRO A 311 31.96 10.18 12.80
N THR A 312 32.77 11.06 12.19
CA THR A 312 34.24 10.98 12.23
C THR A 312 34.85 11.90 13.27
N GLU A 313 34.06 12.78 13.88
CA GLU A 313 34.51 13.76 14.87
C GLU A 313 33.47 13.90 15.99
N ALA A 314 33.95 14.26 17.17
CA ALA A 314 33.07 14.62 18.28
C ALA A 314 32.43 15.98 18.06
N GLY A 315 31.26 16.19 18.66
CA GLY A 315 30.50 17.43 18.58
C GLY A 315 29.01 17.21 18.46
N THR A 316 28.28 18.30 18.26
CA THR A 316 26.83 18.27 18.05
C THR A 316 26.55 18.13 16.56
N TYR A 317 25.62 17.24 16.20
CA TYR A 317 25.16 17.05 14.83
C TYR A 317 23.64 17.18 14.76
N ARG A 318 23.15 17.76 13.67
CA ARG A 318 21.74 17.78 13.27
C ARG A 318 21.53 16.73 12.19
N LEU A 319 20.57 15.84 12.39
CA LEU A 319 20.13 14.84 11.42
C LEU A 319 18.80 15.30 10.84
N PHE A 320 18.71 15.38 9.53
CA PHE A 320 17.54 15.79 8.77
C PHE A 320 17.00 14.61 7.98
N ILE A 321 15.68 14.54 7.89
CA ILE A 321 14.98 13.64 6.97
C ILE A 321 14.01 14.49 6.14
N ASP A 322 14.19 14.48 4.83
CA ASP A 322 13.13 14.89 3.90
C ASP A 322 12.31 13.65 3.54
N VAL A 323 11.01 13.71 3.75
CA VAL A 323 10.05 12.68 3.33
C VAL A 323 9.27 13.23 2.15
N CYS A 324 9.28 12.51 1.03
CA CYS A 324 8.65 12.91 -0.22
C CYS A 324 7.59 11.90 -0.65
N SER A 325 6.35 12.34 -0.88
CA SER A 325 5.30 11.51 -1.48
C SER A 325 5.13 11.89 -2.95
N ASN A 326 5.05 10.87 -3.82
CA ASN A 326 4.83 11.03 -5.27
C ASN A 326 5.76 12.06 -5.94
N GLY A 327 6.99 12.22 -5.44
CA GLY A 327 7.98 13.16 -5.98
C GLY A 327 7.64 14.66 -5.83
N THR A 328 6.54 15.01 -5.17
CA THR A 328 5.96 16.37 -5.17
C THR A 328 5.84 16.98 -3.78
N SER A 329 5.42 16.21 -2.77
CA SER A 329 5.18 16.73 -1.42
C SER A 329 6.36 16.45 -0.50
N LYS A 330 7.13 17.47 -0.08
CA LYS A 330 8.30 17.33 0.80
C LYS A 330 8.02 17.82 2.22
N THR A 331 8.24 16.95 3.20
CA THR A 331 8.22 17.28 4.64
C THR A 331 9.59 17.06 5.23
N THR A 332 10.18 18.07 5.87
CA THR A 332 11.50 17.96 6.51
C THR A 332 11.34 17.92 8.03
N ARG A 333 12.04 16.98 8.68
CA ARG A 333 12.22 16.96 10.14
C ARG A 333 13.70 16.99 10.49
N MET A 334 14.02 17.47 11.69
CA MET A 334 15.38 17.54 12.22
C MET A 334 15.43 17.04 13.66
N VAL A 335 16.52 16.35 14.01
CA VAL A 335 16.84 15.96 15.39
C VAL A 335 18.32 16.22 15.66
N THR A 336 18.64 16.62 16.88
CA THR A 336 20.04 16.86 17.30
C THR A 336 20.57 15.66 18.09
N ILE A 337 21.80 15.25 17.79
CA ILE A 337 22.54 14.24 18.56
C ILE A 337 23.89 14.78 19.01
N THR A 338 24.44 14.20 20.07
CA THR A 338 25.78 14.50 20.58
C THR A 338 26.73 13.34 20.30
N VAL A 339 27.89 13.63 19.72
CA VAL A 339 28.95 12.66 19.47
C VAL A 339 30.12 12.92 20.41
N LYS A 340 30.55 11.89 21.14
CA LYS A 340 31.68 11.92 22.07
C LYS A 340 32.90 11.20 21.50
N ASN A 341 34.09 11.52 22.00
CA ASN A 341 35.29 10.72 21.76
C ASN A 341 35.27 9.44 22.63
N GLY A 342 35.97 8.40 22.18
CA GLY A 342 36.10 7.12 22.90
C GLY A 342 35.27 5.99 22.29
N TYR A 343 34.85 5.06 23.13
CA TYR A 343 34.07 3.88 22.76
C TYR A 343 32.93 3.64 23.75
N ARG A 344 31.97 2.80 23.33
CA ARG A 344 30.89 2.24 24.14
C ARG A 344 31.04 0.73 24.20
N TYR A 345 31.25 0.17 25.38
CA TYR A 345 31.27 -1.28 25.58
C TYR A 345 29.88 -1.81 25.89
N ARG A 346 29.31 -2.65 25.02
CA ARG A 346 27.91 -3.15 25.11
C ARG A 346 27.79 -4.53 25.75
N GLY A 347 28.83 -5.35 25.73
CA GLY A 347 28.77 -6.75 26.20
C GLY A 347 29.83 -7.63 25.58
N VAL A 348 29.76 -8.94 25.82
CA VAL A 348 30.60 -9.95 25.13
C VAL A 348 29.76 -10.62 24.04
N LYS A 349 30.33 -10.77 22.84
CA LYS A 349 29.71 -11.46 21.70
C LYS A 349 30.39 -12.83 21.51
N VAL A 350 29.63 -13.91 21.51
CA VAL A 350 30.10 -15.26 21.15
C VAL A 350 29.75 -15.52 19.69
N THR A 351 30.69 -16.00 18.89
CA THR A 351 30.48 -16.26 17.45
C THR A 351 30.34 -17.73 17.11
N THR A 352 30.70 -18.64 18.03
CA THR A 352 30.55 -20.09 17.83
C THR A 352 29.15 -20.53 18.29
N ASP A 353 28.40 -21.16 17.39
CA ASP A 353 27.07 -21.72 17.69
C ASP A 353 27.20 -23.19 18.10
N MET A 354 26.66 -23.54 19.29
CA MET A 354 26.64 -24.91 19.86
C MET A 354 27.95 -25.72 19.77
N PRO A 355 29.07 -25.27 20.38
CA PRO A 355 30.37 -25.98 20.32
C PRO A 355 30.38 -27.35 21.02
N VAL A 356 31.17 -28.31 20.50
CA VAL A 356 31.55 -29.56 21.19
C VAL A 356 33.03 -29.58 21.61
N VAL A 357 33.43 -30.54 22.43
CA VAL A 357 34.83 -30.74 22.86
C VAL A 357 35.70 -30.93 21.62
N GLY A 358 36.74 -30.10 21.52
CA GLY A 358 37.60 -30.04 20.33
C GLY A 358 37.26 -28.92 19.34
N ASP A 359 36.08 -28.30 19.41
CA ASP A 359 35.75 -27.13 18.60
C ASP A 359 36.40 -25.86 19.13
N ALA A 360 36.75 -24.92 18.25
CA ALA A 360 37.21 -23.60 18.68
C ALA A 360 36.02 -22.72 19.09
N VAL A 361 36.03 -22.25 20.33
CA VAL A 361 35.08 -21.26 20.86
C VAL A 361 35.69 -19.87 20.71
N THR A 362 35.07 -19.00 19.91
CA THR A 362 35.54 -17.63 19.64
C THR A 362 34.57 -16.60 20.20
N PHE A 363 35.11 -15.57 20.86
CA PHE A 363 34.34 -14.50 21.47
C PHE A 363 35.10 -13.16 21.47
N SER A 364 34.36 -12.05 21.52
CA SER A 364 34.92 -10.70 21.42
C SER A 364 34.15 -9.66 22.23
N ALA A 365 34.75 -8.48 22.42
CA ALA A 365 34.04 -7.32 22.96
C ALA A 365 33.02 -6.78 21.93
N ASN A 366 31.78 -6.57 22.35
CA ASN A 366 30.76 -5.86 21.57
C ASN A 366 30.94 -4.36 21.79
N LEU A 367 31.70 -3.70 20.91
CA LEU A 367 32.06 -2.28 21.01
C LEU A 367 31.33 -1.45 19.95
N GLY A 368 30.99 -0.21 20.31
CA GLY A 368 30.64 0.86 19.38
C GLY A 368 31.62 2.03 19.52
N GLY A 369 31.86 2.77 18.44
CA GLY A 369 32.78 3.92 18.45
C GLY A 369 34.21 3.57 18.06
N CYS A 370 35.18 4.37 18.51
CA CYS A 370 36.57 4.25 18.11
C CYS A 370 37.27 3.16 18.91
N THR A 371 37.68 2.09 18.24
CA THR A 371 38.39 0.96 18.86
C THR A 371 39.91 1.04 18.68
N ALA A 372 40.42 2.12 18.05
CA ALA A 372 41.83 2.29 17.78
C ALA A 372 42.63 2.45 19.08
N GLY A 373 43.70 1.67 19.24
CA GLY A 373 44.56 1.70 20.42
C GLY A 373 43.96 0.99 21.65
N LEU A 374 42.75 0.43 21.55
CA LEU A 374 42.25 -0.47 22.58
C LEU A 374 43.06 -1.77 22.57
N THR A 375 43.35 -2.28 23.75
CA THR A 375 43.92 -3.62 23.95
C THR A 375 42.96 -4.45 24.80
N TYR A 376 43.09 -5.76 24.72
CA TYR A 376 42.10 -6.70 25.22
C TYR A 376 42.75 -7.81 26.05
N ASN A 377 41.96 -8.37 26.96
CA ASN A 377 42.30 -9.63 27.62
C ASN A 377 41.07 -10.53 27.61
N TYR A 378 41.23 -11.75 27.07
CA TYR A 378 40.15 -12.72 26.93
C TYR A 378 40.40 -13.87 27.88
N VAL A 379 39.49 -14.07 28.82
CA VAL A 379 39.59 -15.10 29.86
C VAL A 379 38.35 -16.00 29.78
N TRP A 380 38.54 -17.31 29.92
CA TRP A 380 37.44 -18.25 30.05
C TRP A 380 37.58 -19.08 31.31
N GLN A 381 36.44 -19.51 31.85
CA GLN A 381 36.36 -20.27 33.09
C GLN A 381 35.26 -21.33 33.00
N LEU A 382 35.62 -22.60 33.13
CA LEU A 382 34.71 -23.75 33.15
C LEU A 382 34.02 -23.84 34.51
N ASP A 383 32.68 -23.87 34.51
CA ASP A 383 31.81 -24.14 35.66
C ASP A 383 32.15 -23.34 36.93
N GLY A 384 32.64 -22.10 36.76
CA GLY A 384 33.04 -21.25 37.89
C GLY A 384 34.32 -21.68 38.63
N SER A 385 35.10 -22.62 38.07
CA SER A 385 36.35 -23.12 38.64
C SER A 385 37.58 -22.34 38.13
N TRP A 386 38.44 -21.87 39.04
CA TRP A 386 39.77 -21.32 38.73
C TRP A 386 40.90 -22.35 38.95
N ALA A 387 40.57 -23.63 39.05
CA ALA A 387 41.59 -24.68 39.21
C ALA A 387 42.45 -24.80 37.95
N LYS A 388 43.70 -25.27 38.13
CA LYS A 388 44.64 -25.48 37.02
C LYS A 388 44.01 -26.44 35.99
N GLY A 389 43.79 -25.96 34.77
CA GLY A 389 43.17 -26.72 33.67
C GLY A 389 41.68 -26.46 33.45
N ASP A 390 41.01 -25.69 34.31
CA ASP A 390 39.59 -25.33 34.18
C ASP A 390 39.37 -23.88 33.73
N TRP A 391 40.43 -23.08 33.65
CA TRP A 391 40.38 -21.73 33.11
C TRP A 391 41.58 -21.50 32.21
N GLY A 392 41.48 -20.47 31.39
CA GLY A 392 42.61 -19.98 30.61
C GLY A 392 42.37 -18.56 30.12
N SER A 393 43.39 -18.01 29.50
CA SER A 393 43.31 -16.76 28.76
C SER A 393 44.15 -16.90 27.50
N THR A 394 43.80 -16.16 26.45
CA THR A 394 44.57 -16.18 25.19
C THR A 394 45.93 -15.48 25.31
N VAL A 395 46.24 -14.91 26.47
CA VAL A 395 47.41 -14.05 26.72
C VAL A 395 48.43 -14.68 27.68
N LEU A 396 48.22 -15.95 28.08
CA LEU A 396 48.89 -16.58 29.22
C LEU A 396 50.40 -16.86 29.09
N SER A 397 51.12 -16.37 28.08
CA SER A 397 52.60 -16.43 28.08
C SER A 397 53.31 -15.15 28.53
N THR A 398 52.65 -13.98 28.61
CA THR A 398 53.33 -12.71 28.94
C THR A 398 52.61 -11.81 29.96
N GLY A 399 51.32 -12.02 30.24
CA GLY A 399 50.55 -11.19 31.19
C GLY A 399 50.24 -9.76 30.70
N SER A 400 50.38 -9.51 29.39
CA SER A 400 50.24 -8.19 28.76
C SER A 400 49.07 -8.17 27.78
N ASP A 401 48.17 -7.18 27.85
CA ASP A 401 47.00 -7.08 26.95
C ASP A 401 47.36 -7.25 25.46
N THR A 402 46.45 -7.83 24.70
CA THR A 402 46.63 -8.11 23.26
C THR A 402 45.92 -7.10 22.37
N SER A 403 46.43 -6.88 21.16
CA SER A 403 45.74 -6.11 20.11
C SER A 403 44.71 -6.93 19.33
N GLU A 404 44.65 -8.24 19.54
CA GLU A 404 43.69 -9.12 18.87
C GLU A 404 42.26 -8.76 19.28
N THR A 405 41.36 -8.59 18.30
CA THR A 405 39.98 -8.14 18.52
C THR A 405 39.01 -9.27 18.87
N SER A 406 39.49 -10.50 18.96
CA SER A 406 38.77 -11.64 19.49
C SER A 406 39.71 -12.63 20.18
N GLY A 407 39.19 -13.35 21.16
CA GLY A 407 39.85 -14.50 21.77
C GLY A 407 39.23 -15.80 21.27
N SER A 408 40.05 -16.85 21.22
CA SER A 408 39.59 -18.21 20.90
C SER A 408 40.27 -19.25 21.78
N PHE A 409 39.55 -20.29 22.16
CA PHE A 409 40.10 -21.45 22.86
C PHE A 409 39.42 -22.74 22.41
N THR A 410 40.10 -23.85 22.56
CA THR A 410 39.55 -25.19 22.29
C THR A 410 39.25 -25.87 23.63
N PRO A 411 37.97 -26.09 24.00
CA PRO A 411 37.60 -26.78 25.22
C PRO A 411 38.11 -28.22 25.21
N ALA A 412 38.79 -28.63 26.27
CA ALA A 412 39.19 -30.03 26.50
C ALA A 412 38.16 -30.81 27.35
N LYS A 413 37.13 -30.13 27.87
CA LYS A 413 36.07 -30.69 28.70
C LYS A 413 34.73 -30.10 28.26
N ALA A 414 33.66 -30.89 28.38
CA ALA A 414 32.31 -30.38 28.30
C ALA A 414 31.94 -29.58 29.57
N GLY A 415 30.97 -28.68 29.46
CA GLY A 415 30.46 -27.87 30.58
C GLY A 415 30.13 -26.43 30.17
N THR A 416 29.84 -25.57 31.15
CA THR A 416 29.51 -24.16 30.93
C THR A 416 30.74 -23.28 31.08
N TYR A 417 31.11 -22.59 30.02
CA TYR A 417 32.23 -21.66 30.02
C TYR A 417 31.75 -20.23 30.22
N ASN A 418 32.17 -19.59 31.31
CA ASN A 418 32.06 -18.14 31.52
C ASN A 418 33.17 -17.46 30.74
N LEU A 419 32.82 -16.51 29.87
CA LEU A 419 33.72 -15.80 28.97
C LEU A 419 33.80 -14.35 29.42
N TYR A 420 34.98 -13.91 29.84
CA TYR A 420 35.26 -12.54 30.26
C TYR A 420 36.11 -11.84 29.20
N VAL A 421 35.78 -10.60 28.91
CA VAL A 421 36.60 -9.74 28.07
C VAL A 421 36.87 -8.44 28.81
N ASP A 422 38.15 -8.13 28.98
CA ASP A 422 38.60 -6.81 29.39
C ASP A 422 38.88 -5.97 28.16
N VAL A 423 38.43 -4.72 28.18
CA VAL A 423 38.77 -3.69 27.20
C VAL A 423 39.58 -2.63 27.92
N VAL A 424 40.79 -2.36 27.42
CA VAL A 424 41.75 -1.45 28.03
C VAL A 424 42.02 -0.29 27.08
N SER A 425 41.72 0.93 27.52
CA SER A 425 41.99 2.14 26.75
C SER A 425 43.46 2.57 26.81
N PRO A 426 43.92 3.40 25.85
CA PRO A 426 45.30 3.92 25.84
C PRO A 426 45.72 4.68 27.12
N ASP A 427 44.76 5.19 27.89
CA ASP A 427 45.00 5.84 29.18
C ASP A 427 45.14 4.86 30.36
N GLY A 428 45.01 3.55 30.10
CA GLY A 428 45.12 2.48 31.08
C GLY A 428 43.81 2.12 31.79
N THR A 429 42.69 2.77 31.48
CA THR A 429 41.38 2.42 32.06
C THR A 429 40.92 1.05 31.55
N ARG A 430 40.44 0.18 32.46
CA ARG A 430 39.99 -1.18 32.14
C ARG A 430 38.50 -1.36 32.45
N GLU A 431 37.75 -1.86 31.47
CA GLU A 431 36.35 -2.28 31.62
C GLU A 431 36.22 -3.79 31.35
N THR A 432 35.57 -4.53 32.24
CA THR A 432 35.36 -5.98 32.11
C THR A 432 33.88 -6.30 31.93
N ARG A 433 33.52 -7.14 30.96
CA ARG A 433 32.17 -7.74 30.84
C ARG A 433 32.27 -9.25 30.61
N SER A 434 31.17 -9.96 30.81
CA SER A 434 31.11 -11.40 30.61
C SER A 434 29.82 -11.91 29.96
N THR A 435 29.87 -13.14 29.46
CA THR A 435 28.74 -13.97 28.98
C THR A 435 29.04 -15.46 29.20
N THR A 436 28.15 -16.37 28.84
CA THR A 436 28.35 -17.83 28.96
C THR A 436 28.13 -18.58 27.63
N VAL A 437 28.81 -19.71 27.46
CA VAL A 437 28.58 -20.68 26.37
C VAL A 437 28.66 -22.12 26.90
N GLU A 438 27.84 -23.02 26.35
CA GLU A 438 27.80 -24.44 26.74
C GLU A 438 28.54 -25.33 25.71
N VAL A 439 29.37 -26.27 26.18
CA VAL A 439 30.17 -27.21 25.35
C VAL A 439 29.81 -28.67 25.66
N LYS A 440 29.62 -29.53 24.65
CA LYS A 440 29.23 -30.97 24.78
C LYS A 440 30.36 -31.97 24.40
N ASP A 441 30.31 -33.24 24.81
CA ASP A 441 31.35 -34.28 24.53
C ASP A 441 30.91 -35.31 23.44
N GLY A 442 31.81 -35.72 22.50
CA GLY A 442 31.61 -36.86 21.57
C GLY A 442 31.50 -36.59 20.03
N HIS A 443 31.44 -37.68 19.24
CA HIS A 443 30.99 -37.67 17.84
C HIS A 443 29.49 -37.94 17.76
N VAL A 444 28.83 -37.49 16.70
CA VAL A 444 27.40 -37.70 16.47
C VAL A 444 27.22 -38.53 15.21
N TYR A 445 26.74 -39.77 15.34
CA TYR A 445 26.39 -40.60 14.21
C TYR A 445 24.94 -40.30 13.78
N ASN A 446 24.74 -39.58 12.68
CA ASN A 446 23.41 -39.10 12.24
C ASN A 446 22.64 -40.11 11.38
N GLY A 447 23.29 -41.08 10.74
CA GLY A 447 22.62 -42.04 9.83
C GLY A 447 23.54 -42.61 8.75
N VAL A 448 22.98 -43.36 7.80
CA VAL A 448 23.71 -43.87 6.61
C VAL A 448 23.30 -43.06 5.38
N THR A 449 24.27 -42.59 4.62
CA THR A 449 24.04 -41.87 3.35
C THR A 449 24.28 -42.81 2.18
N VAL A 450 23.34 -42.86 1.22
CA VAL A 450 23.50 -43.58 -0.05
C VAL A 450 23.80 -42.56 -1.14
N SER A 451 24.96 -42.70 -1.79
CA SER A 451 25.45 -41.73 -2.78
C SER A 451 24.98 -42.04 -4.21
N THR A 452 24.47 -43.25 -4.45
CA THR A 452 23.95 -43.67 -5.77
C THR A 452 22.44 -43.44 -5.84
N ALA A 453 21.98 -42.56 -6.73
CA ALA A 453 20.56 -42.34 -6.98
C ALA A 453 19.99 -43.42 -7.92
N SER A 454 18.89 -44.07 -7.51
CA SER A 454 18.10 -45.03 -8.32
C SER A 454 18.92 -46.14 -9.01
N PRO A 455 19.61 -47.02 -8.25
CA PRO A 455 20.44 -48.05 -8.84
C PRO A 455 19.63 -49.13 -9.59
N VAL A 456 20.18 -49.59 -10.71
CA VAL A 456 19.66 -50.74 -11.49
C VAL A 456 20.64 -51.90 -11.42
N VAL A 457 20.18 -53.12 -11.71
CA VAL A 457 21.04 -54.31 -11.77
C VAL A 457 22.28 -54.04 -12.64
N GLY A 458 23.46 -54.33 -12.09
CA GLY A 458 24.75 -54.14 -12.77
C GLY A 458 25.43 -52.78 -12.55
N SER A 459 24.81 -51.81 -11.88
CA SER A 459 25.42 -50.50 -11.55
C SER A 459 25.93 -50.42 -10.10
N PRO A 460 27.12 -49.85 -9.81
CA PRO A 460 27.64 -49.76 -8.44
C PRO A 460 26.78 -48.92 -7.49
N VAL A 461 26.55 -49.43 -6.29
CA VAL A 461 25.89 -48.76 -5.17
C VAL A 461 26.93 -48.37 -4.13
N THR A 462 27.02 -47.09 -3.77
CA THR A 462 27.99 -46.58 -2.77
C THR A 462 27.28 -45.95 -1.57
N PHE A 463 27.76 -46.19 -0.36
CA PHE A 463 27.17 -45.68 0.89
C PHE A 463 28.21 -45.43 2.00
N SER A 464 27.91 -44.53 2.94
CA SER A 464 28.81 -44.11 4.03
C SER A 464 28.09 -43.72 5.33
N ALA A 465 28.84 -43.59 6.43
CA ALA A 465 28.33 -43.02 7.67
C ALA A 465 28.17 -41.49 7.57
N ASN A 466 27.04 -40.95 8.03
CA ASN A 466 26.81 -39.52 8.21
C ASN A 466 27.23 -39.13 9.63
N LEU A 467 28.41 -38.52 9.77
CA LEU A 467 29.03 -38.18 11.06
C LEU A 467 29.15 -36.67 11.25
N GLY A 468 28.97 -36.20 12.48
CA GLY A 468 29.37 -34.87 12.96
C GLY A 468 30.32 -34.97 14.17
N GLY A 469 31.11 -33.93 14.43
CA GLY A 469 32.12 -33.93 15.51
C GLY A 469 33.42 -34.63 15.12
N CYS A 470 34.21 -35.06 16.11
CA CYS A 470 35.54 -35.64 15.88
C CYS A 470 35.46 -37.08 15.36
N THR A 471 35.99 -37.33 14.16
CA THR A 471 35.99 -38.66 13.50
C THR A 471 37.35 -39.37 13.54
N ALA A 472 38.34 -38.79 14.23
CA ALA A 472 39.70 -39.30 14.27
C ALA A 472 39.78 -40.64 15.02
N GLY A 473 40.39 -41.65 14.38
CA GLY A 473 40.56 -42.99 14.95
C GLY A 473 39.32 -43.88 14.86
N LEU A 474 38.22 -43.39 14.28
CA LEU A 474 37.07 -44.24 13.96
C LEU A 474 37.44 -45.24 12.85
N THR A 475 36.95 -46.47 12.99
CA THR A 475 36.99 -47.49 11.94
C THR A 475 35.57 -47.94 11.60
N TYR A 476 35.37 -48.49 10.40
CA TYR A 476 34.06 -48.71 9.83
C TYR A 476 33.87 -50.14 9.32
N ASN A 477 32.66 -50.67 9.38
CA ASN A 477 32.31 -51.92 8.69
C ASN A 477 31.06 -51.71 7.83
N TYR A 478 31.13 -52.08 6.55
CA TYR A 478 30.05 -51.88 5.57
C TYR A 478 29.50 -53.23 5.11
N VAL A 479 28.22 -53.46 5.35
CA VAL A 479 27.53 -54.71 5.04
C VAL A 479 26.24 -54.42 4.29
N TRP A 480 25.90 -55.24 3.29
CA TRP A 480 24.62 -55.17 2.60
C TRP A 480 23.90 -56.52 2.62
N GLN A 481 22.57 -56.46 2.55
CA GLN A 481 21.69 -57.62 2.62
C GLN A 481 20.47 -57.43 1.71
N LEU A 482 20.28 -58.33 0.75
CA LEU A 482 19.15 -58.36 -0.17
C LEU A 482 17.92 -58.95 0.52
N ASP A 483 16.81 -58.23 0.52
CA ASP A 483 15.47 -58.64 0.96
C ASP A 483 15.42 -59.31 2.34
N GLY A 484 16.30 -58.89 3.25
CA GLY A 484 16.38 -59.48 4.58
C GLY A 484 16.93 -60.92 4.62
N SER A 485 17.50 -61.41 3.51
CA SER A 485 18.13 -62.74 3.39
C SER A 485 19.62 -62.69 3.71
N TRP A 486 20.07 -63.55 4.63
CA TRP A 486 21.50 -63.82 4.88
C TRP A 486 22.00 -65.07 4.14
N ALA A 487 21.26 -65.56 3.14
CA ALA A 487 21.68 -66.72 2.36
C ALA A 487 22.92 -66.42 1.52
N LYS A 488 23.69 -67.47 1.20
CA LYS A 488 24.90 -67.36 0.37
C LYS A 488 24.55 -66.76 -1.00
N GLY A 489 25.08 -65.57 -1.30
CA GLY A 489 24.83 -64.84 -2.55
C GLY A 489 23.83 -63.69 -2.43
N ASP A 490 23.18 -63.50 -1.28
CA ASP A 490 22.20 -62.44 -1.02
C ASP A 490 22.71 -61.37 -0.05
N TRP A 491 23.93 -61.51 0.48
CA TRP A 491 24.56 -60.49 1.32
C TRP A 491 26.06 -60.41 1.03
N GLY A 492 26.71 -59.34 1.48
CA GLY A 492 28.16 -59.20 1.42
C GLY A 492 28.68 -58.03 2.25
N SER A 493 30.01 -57.90 2.29
CA SER A 493 30.71 -56.79 2.94
C SER A 493 31.84 -56.28 2.04
N THR A 494 32.25 -55.03 2.22
CA THR A 494 33.29 -54.42 1.37
C THR A 494 34.70 -54.92 1.69
N VAL A 495 34.92 -55.44 2.91
CA VAL A 495 36.15 -56.12 3.30
C VAL A 495 35.94 -57.64 3.17
N LEU A 496 36.38 -58.20 2.06
CA LEU A 496 36.15 -59.59 1.64
C LEU A 496 37.05 -60.58 2.40
N SER A 497 36.65 -60.94 3.63
CA SER A 497 36.85 -62.30 4.20
C SER A 497 36.27 -62.45 5.63
N THR A 498 35.91 -61.38 6.34
CA THR A 498 35.52 -61.49 7.77
C THR A 498 34.54 -60.43 8.32
N GLY A 499 34.19 -59.36 7.59
CA GLY A 499 33.43 -58.24 8.18
C GLY A 499 34.24 -57.42 9.19
N SER A 500 35.57 -57.35 8.98
CA SER A 500 36.48 -56.56 9.82
C SER A 500 36.34 -55.05 9.55
N ASP A 501 36.66 -54.25 10.56
CA ASP A 501 36.65 -52.80 10.41
C ASP A 501 37.75 -52.33 9.44
N THR A 502 37.48 -51.23 8.75
CA THR A 502 38.36 -50.58 7.78
C THR A 502 38.50 -49.10 8.09
N SER A 503 39.60 -48.49 7.65
CA SER A 503 39.78 -47.04 7.66
C SER A 503 39.07 -46.34 6.49
N GLU A 504 38.54 -47.09 5.52
CA GLU A 504 37.81 -46.53 4.39
C GLU A 504 36.50 -45.87 4.84
N THR A 505 36.26 -44.63 4.41
CA THR A 505 35.12 -43.81 4.85
C THR A 505 33.84 -44.05 4.04
N SER A 506 33.86 -44.98 3.07
CA SER A 506 32.68 -45.43 2.34
C SER A 506 32.81 -46.88 1.85
N GLY A 507 31.69 -47.51 1.55
CA GLY A 507 31.60 -48.84 0.96
C GLY A 507 30.86 -48.86 -0.37
N SER A 508 31.20 -49.81 -1.26
CA SER A 508 30.54 -49.98 -2.55
C SER A 508 30.35 -51.45 -2.95
N PHE A 509 29.25 -51.77 -3.63
CA PHE A 509 28.99 -53.09 -4.23
C PHE A 509 28.18 -52.99 -5.54
N THR A 510 28.25 -54.02 -6.37
CA THR A 510 27.46 -54.09 -7.62
C THR A 510 26.38 -55.17 -7.47
N PRO A 511 25.08 -54.81 -7.45
CA PRO A 511 23.98 -55.75 -7.30
C PRO A 511 23.82 -56.61 -8.56
N ALA A 512 23.80 -57.93 -8.38
CA ALA A 512 23.53 -58.91 -9.43
C ALA A 512 22.04 -59.28 -9.57
N LYS A 513 21.20 -58.80 -8.65
CA LYS A 513 19.75 -59.06 -8.59
C LYS A 513 19.02 -57.76 -8.27
N ALA A 514 17.80 -57.63 -8.77
CA ALA A 514 16.88 -56.60 -8.32
C ALA A 514 16.32 -56.98 -6.93
N GLY A 515 15.92 -55.98 -6.15
CA GLY A 515 15.35 -56.14 -4.81
C GLY A 515 15.80 -55.03 -3.84
N THR A 516 15.35 -55.11 -2.59
CA THR A 516 15.67 -54.12 -1.55
C THR A 516 16.93 -54.52 -0.81
N TYR A 517 17.97 -53.69 -0.90
CA TYR A 517 19.21 -53.88 -0.17
C TYR A 517 19.18 -53.06 1.13
N ASN A 518 19.20 -53.75 2.27
CA ASN A 518 19.50 -53.14 3.56
C ASN A 518 21.01 -52.90 3.65
N LEU A 519 21.40 -51.67 3.93
CA LEU A 519 22.79 -51.21 4.02
C LEU A 519 23.09 -50.88 5.47
N TYR A 520 24.03 -51.61 6.08
CA TYR A 520 24.45 -51.44 7.46
C TYR A 520 25.84 -50.82 7.48
N VAL A 521 26.04 -49.84 8.36
CA VAL A 521 27.35 -49.27 8.63
C VAL A 521 27.57 -49.29 10.15
N ASP A 522 28.64 -49.96 10.57
CA ASP A 522 29.14 -49.87 11.93
C ASP A 522 30.18 -48.76 12.00
N VAL A 523 30.05 -47.88 12.98
CA VAL A 523 31.06 -46.89 13.37
C VAL A 523 31.68 -47.37 14.68
N VAL A 524 32.98 -47.60 14.67
CA VAL A 524 33.73 -48.19 15.79
C VAL A 524 34.67 -47.15 16.35
N SER A 525 34.46 -46.80 17.61
CA SER A 525 35.29 -45.87 18.37
C SER A 525 36.61 -46.53 18.79
N PRO A 526 37.69 -45.75 19.05
CA PRO A 526 38.98 -46.29 19.47
C PRO A 526 38.96 -47.13 20.76
N ASP A 527 37.96 -46.92 21.61
CA ASP A 527 37.69 -47.68 22.83
C ASP A 527 37.00 -49.03 22.56
N GLY A 528 36.70 -49.33 21.30
CA GLY A 528 36.02 -50.53 20.84
C GLY A 528 34.49 -50.43 20.85
N THR A 529 33.92 -49.28 21.23
CA THR A 529 32.46 -49.07 21.22
C THR A 529 31.94 -49.03 19.79
N ARG A 530 30.87 -49.80 19.51
CA ARG A 530 30.29 -49.92 18.16
C ARG A 530 28.88 -49.31 18.12
N GLU A 531 28.66 -48.45 17.15
CA GLU A 531 27.34 -47.94 16.80
C GLU A 531 26.97 -48.39 15.38
N THR A 532 25.89 -49.15 15.25
CA THR A 532 25.39 -49.60 13.95
C THR A 532 24.18 -48.77 13.55
N ARG A 533 24.18 -48.24 12.32
CA ARG A 533 22.96 -47.72 11.70
C ARG A 533 22.75 -48.36 10.34
N SER A 534 21.51 -48.29 9.86
CA SER A 534 21.14 -48.83 8.57
C SER A 534 20.25 -47.90 7.78
N THR A 535 20.23 -48.09 6.48
CA THR A 535 19.25 -47.53 5.55
C THR A 535 18.92 -48.58 4.48
N THR A 536 17.96 -48.31 3.62
CA THR A 536 17.57 -49.21 2.53
C THR A 536 17.76 -48.53 1.17
N VAL A 537 18.14 -49.30 0.16
CA VAL A 537 18.11 -48.87 -1.23
C VAL A 537 17.43 -49.93 -2.10
N GLU A 538 16.54 -49.51 -2.98
CA GLU A 538 15.84 -50.39 -3.92
C GLU A 538 16.60 -50.46 -5.25
N VAL A 539 16.89 -51.68 -5.73
CA VAL A 539 17.55 -51.94 -7.03
C VAL A 539 16.54 -52.55 -8.00
N LYS A 540 16.39 -51.98 -9.20
CA LYS A 540 15.38 -52.38 -10.20
C LYS A 540 15.97 -53.11 -11.42
N ASP A 541 15.12 -53.86 -12.13
CA ASP A 541 15.38 -54.46 -13.46
C ASP A 541 14.62 -53.61 -14.52
N GLY A 542 15.25 -53.02 -15.56
CA GLY A 542 14.49 -52.05 -16.39
C GLY A 542 15.12 -51.42 -17.65
N HIS A 543 14.23 -50.81 -18.45
CA HIS A 543 14.48 -49.94 -19.62
C HIS A 543 14.82 -48.50 -19.17
N VAL A 544 15.26 -47.64 -20.09
CA VAL A 544 15.57 -46.22 -19.79
C VAL A 544 14.67 -45.30 -20.58
N TYR A 545 13.74 -44.62 -19.91
CA TYR A 545 12.93 -43.56 -20.49
C TYR A 545 13.73 -42.24 -20.49
N ASN A 546 14.06 -41.67 -21.66
CA ASN A 546 14.94 -40.50 -21.81
C ASN A 546 14.20 -39.14 -21.85
N GLY A 547 12.91 -39.09 -22.18
CA GLY A 547 12.17 -37.81 -22.26
C GLY A 547 10.99 -37.81 -23.24
N VAL A 548 10.42 -36.64 -23.49
CA VAL A 548 9.31 -36.44 -24.46
C VAL A 548 9.83 -35.69 -25.68
N THR A 549 9.43 -36.10 -26.89
CA THR A 549 9.77 -35.44 -28.15
C THR A 549 8.53 -34.82 -28.79
N VAL A 550 8.59 -33.53 -29.14
CA VAL A 550 7.53 -32.82 -29.88
C VAL A 550 7.90 -32.77 -31.35
N THR A 551 7.02 -33.22 -32.24
CA THR A 551 7.30 -33.31 -33.68
C THR A 551 6.68 -32.17 -34.49
N THR A 552 5.72 -31.43 -33.94
CA THR A 552 5.12 -30.27 -34.61
C THR A 552 5.96 -29.02 -34.35
N ALA A 553 6.47 -28.39 -35.42
CA ALA A 553 7.18 -27.12 -35.32
C ALA A 553 6.18 -25.94 -35.34
N SER A 554 6.26 -25.06 -34.34
CA SER A 554 5.54 -23.78 -34.25
C SER A 554 4.01 -23.85 -34.49
N PRO A 555 3.26 -24.59 -33.66
CA PRO A 555 1.81 -24.73 -33.81
C PRO A 555 1.04 -23.41 -33.55
N THR A 556 -0.07 -23.22 -34.27
CA THR A 556 -1.04 -22.14 -34.05
C THR A 556 -2.37 -22.71 -33.54
N VAL A 557 -3.21 -21.87 -32.93
CA VAL A 557 -4.58 -22.26 -32.52
C VAL A 557 -5.33 -22.87 -33.72
N GLY A 558 -5.85 -24.08 -33.53
CA GLY A 558 -6.52 -24.86 -34.58
C GLY A 558 -5.62 -25.82 -35.39
N SER A 559 -4.29 -25.81 -35.20
CA SER A 559 -3.35 -26.74 -35.86
C SER A 559 -2.95 -27.92 -34.96
N PRO A 560 -2.93 -29.18 -35.44
CA PRO A 560 -2.57 -30.34 -34.60
C PRO A 560 -1.13 -30.31 -34.04
N VAL A 561 -0.98 -30.64 -32.76
CA VAL A 561 0.29 -30.83 -32.04
C VAL A 561 0.51 -32.33 -31.82
N THR A 562 1.69 -32.85 -32.15
CA THR A 562 2.03 -34.28 -32.00
C THR A 562 3.30 -34.48 -31.17
N PHE A 563 3.31 -35.48 -30.28
CA PHE A 563 4.43 -35.77 -29.37
C PHE A 563 4.54 -37.27 -28.99
N SER A 564 5.74 -37.73 -28.59
CA SER A 564 6.05 -39.14 -28.31
C SER A 564 7.03 -39.34 -27.14
N ALA A 565 7.11 -40.58 -26.62
CA ALA A 565 8.12 -41.00 -25.64
C ALA A 565 9.47 -41.31 -26.32
N ASN A 566 10.57 -40.86 -25.73
CA ASN A 566 11.94 -41.22 -26.12
C ASN A 566 12.47 -42.31 -25.16
N VAL A 567 12.47 -43.58 -25.57
CA VAL A 567 12.86 -44.72 -24.71
C VAL A 567 14.06 -45.48 -25.33
N SER A 568 15.00 -45.93 -24.51
CA SER A 568 16.13 -46.79 -24.88
C SER A 568 16.21 -48.06 -24.03
N GLY A 569 16.81 -49.13 -24.56
CA GLY A 569 16.85 -50.45 -23.90
C GLY A 569 15.72 -51.37 -24.38
N ALA A 570 15.22 -52.24 -23.50
CA ALA A 570 14.15 -53.19 -23.85
C ALA A 570 12.78 -52.48 -23.91
N THR A 571 12.21 -52.35 -25.11
CA THR A 571 10.92 -51.63 -25.35
C THR A 571 9.73 -52.55 -25.63
N ALA A 572 9.94 -53.87 -25.65
CA ALA A 572 8.89 -54.83 -25.96
C ALA A 572 7.84 -54.90 -24.84
N GLY A 573 6.57 -54.68 -25.20
CA GLY A 573 5.44 -54.76 -24.26
C GLY A 573 5.14 -53.48 -23.50
N LEU A 574 5.82 -52.35 -23.82
CA LEU A 574 5.47 -51.05 -23.26
C LEU A 574 4.15 -50.52 -23.85
N THR A 575 3.32 -49.91 -23.01
CA THR A 575 2.15 -49.10 -23.41
C THR A 575 2.31 -47.66 -22.91
N TYR A 576 1.52 -46.71 -23.43
CA TYR A 576 1.73 -45.27 -23.22
C TYR A 576 0.44 -44.53 -22.89
N ASN A 577 0.52 -43.45 -22.13
CA ASN A 577 -0.59 -42.51 -21.95
C ASN A 577 -0.11 -41.07 -22.20
N TYR A 578 -0.82 -40.33 -23.04
CA TYR A 578 -0.45 -38.97 -23.46
C TYR A 578 -1.45 -37.98 -22.90
N VAL A 579 -0.97 -36.99 -22.16
CA VAL A 579 -1.79 -35.97 -21.49
C VAL A 579 -1.20 -34.59 -21.79
N TRP A 580 -2.04 -33.58 -21.95
CA TRP A 580 -1.59 -32.18 -22.08
C TRP A 580 -2.35 -31.26 -21.15
N GLN A 581 -1.71 -30.14 -20.80
CA GLN A 581 -2.22 -29.14 -19.89
C GLN A 581 -1.83 -27.73 -20.37
N LEU A 582 -2.78 -26.81 -20.43
CA LEU A 582 -2.57 -25.41 -20.81
C LEU A 582 -2.22 -24.58 -19.56
N ASP A 583 -1.11 -23.85 -19.60
CA ASP A 583 -0.68 -22.85 -18.61
C ASP A 583 -0.74 -23.36 -17.15
N GLY A 584 -0.49 -24.65 -16.93
CA GLY A 584 -0.54 -25.27 -15.60
C GLY A 584 -1.95 -25.41 -15.01
N SER A 585 -3.01 -25.23 -15.79
CA SER A 585 -4.41 -25.39 -15.36
C SER A 585 -4.99 -26.75 -15.71
N TRP A 586 -5.63 -27.40 -14.73
CA TRP A 586 -6.42 -28.64 -14.91
C TRP A 586 -7.93 -28.37 -15.03
N ALA A 587 -8.34 -27.12 -15.27
CA ALA A 587 -9.75 -26.78 -15.40
C ALA A 587 -10.39 -27.46 -16.62
N LYS A 588 -11.71 -27.64 -16.56
CA LYS A 588 -12.47 -28.24 -17.66
C LYS A 588 -12.24 -27.45 -18.96
N GLY A 589 -11.67 -28.09 -19.97
CA GLY A 589 -11.35 -27.48 -21.27
C GLY A 589 -9.92 -26.94 -21.40
N GLU A 590 -9.06 -27.14 -20.39
CA GLU A 590 -7.66 -26.66 -20.37
C GLU A 590 -6.65 -27.82 -20.27
N TRP A 591 -7.14 -29.06 -20.36
CA TRP A 591 -6.31 -30.26 -20.44
C TRP A 591 -7.02 -31.34 -21.28
N GLY A 592 -6.30 -32.38 -21.68
CA GLY A 592 -6.89 -33.56 -22.31
C GLY A 592 -5.93 -34.75 -22.37
N SER A 593 -6.41 -35.89 -22.88
CA SER A 593 -5.62 -37.13 -23.00
C SER A 593 -5.98 -37.96 -24.24
N THR A 594 -5.14 -38.94 -24.59
CA THR A 594 -5.30 -39.83 -25.77
C THR A 594 -6.53 -40.73 -25.73
N VAL A 595 -7.06 -41.08 -24.55
CA VAL A 595 -8.34 -41.81 -24.42
C VAL A 595 -9.33 -40.94 -23.65
N LEU A 596 -10.08 -40.14 -24.41
CA LEU A 596 -10.92 -39.00 -24.01
C LEU A 596 -11.96 -39.22 -22.88
N SER A 597 -12.16 -40.44 -22.37
CA SER A 597 -13.08 -40.69 -21.23
C SER A 597 -12.47 -41.46 -20.05
N THR A 598 -11.27 -42.05 -20.19
CA THR A 598 -10.73 -42.98 -19.18
C THR A 598 -9.24 -42.80 -18.87
N GLY A 599 -8.44 -42.15 -19.73
CA GLY A 599 -6.98 -42.06 -19.53
C GLY A 599 -6.27 -43.42 -19.64
N SER A 600 -6.82 -44.36 -20.40
CA SER A 600 -6.25 -45.70 -20.59
C SER A 600 -4.97 -45.66 -21.43
N ASP A 601 -4.08 -46.63 -21.21
CA ASP A 601 -2.86 -46.76 -22.01
C ASP A 601 -3.17 -47.23 -23.43
N THR A 602 -2.33 -46.80 -24.37
CA THR A 602 -2.34 -47.21 -25.77
C THR A 602 -1.02 -47.88 -26.15
N SER A 603 -1.04 -48.74 -27.17
CA SER A 603 0.17 -49.23 -27.82
C SER A 603 0.74 -48.25 -28.87
N ASP A 604 0.04 -47.15 -29.14
CA ASP A 604 0.48 -46.15 -30.12
C ASP A 604 1.74 -45.43 -29.64
N ALA A 605 2.72 -45.29 -30.52
CA ALA A 605 4.02 -44.72 -30.19
C ALA A 605 4.02 -43.17 -30.09
N SER A 606 2.90 -42.50 -30.40
CA SER A 606 2.75 -41.05 -30.28
C SER A 606 1.29 -40.62 -30.01
N GLY A 607 1.12 -39.44 -29.42
CA GLY A 607 -0.17 -38.78 -29.19
C GLY A 607 -0.30 -37.46 -29.96
N SER A 608 -1.54 -37.02 -30.22
CA SER A 608 -1.82 -35.75 -30.90
C SER A 608 -3.10 -35.07 -30.38
N PHE A 609 -3.13 -33.72 -30.40
CA PHE A 609 -4.32 -32.92 -30.07
C PHE A 609 -4.37 -31.62 -30.87
N THR A 610 -5.53 -30.97 -30.94
CA THR A 610 -5.72 -29.66 -31.59
C THR A 610 -6.04 -28.59 -30.53
N PRO A 611 -5.17 -27.59 -30.31
CA PRO A 611 -5.37 -26.56 -29.31
C PRO A 611 -6.46 -25.57 -29.72
N ALA A 612 -7.39 -25.29 -28.80
CA ALA A 612 -8.45 -24.28 -28.97
C ALA A 612 -8.07 -22.90 -28.42
N LYS A 613 -6.99 -22.81 -27.64
CA LYS A 613 -6.46 -21.59 -27.03
C LYS A 613 -4.96 -21.47 -27.30
N ALA A 614 -4.46 -20.25 -27.45
CA ALA A 614 -3.03 -19.96 -27.45
C ALA A 614 -2.48 -20.10 -26.02
N GLY A 615 -1.18 -20.33 -25.88
CA GLY A 615 -0.49 -20.47 -24.59
C GLY A 615 0.50 -21.62 -24.55
N THR A 616 1.08 -21.85 -23.37
CA THR A 616 2.10 -22.87 -23.14
C THR A 616 1.43 -24.19 -22.77
N TYR A 617 1.57 -25.19 -23.63
CA TYR A 617 1.08 -26.53 -23.33
C TYR A 617 2.20 -27.38 -22.74
N THR A 618 1.97 -27.90 -21.53
CA THR A 618 2.80 -28.94 -20.93
C THR A 618 2.28 -30.30 -21.38
N LEU A 619 3.16 -31.10 -21.97
CA LEU A 619 2.86 -32.40 -22.57
C LEU A 619 3.47 -33.49 -21.69
N TYR A 620 2.63 -34.31 -21.07
CA TYR A 620 3.01 -35.44 -20.24
C TYR A 620 2.88 -36.74 -21.02
N VAL A 621 3.84 -37.63 -20.86
CA VAL A 621 3.78 -38.98 -21.41
C VAL A 621 4.15 -39.97 -20.32
N ASP A 622 3.26 -40.93 -20.09
CA ASP A 622 3.52 -42.10 -19.26
C ASP A 622 4.03 -43.23 -20.15
N VAL A 623 5.10 -43.90 -19.74
CA VAL A 623 5.58 -45.17 -20.27
C VAL A 623 5.22 -46.26 -19.26
N VAL A 624 4.52 -47.29 -19.71
CA VAL A 624 3.96 -48.33 -18.85
C VAL A 624 4.56 -49.69 -19.22
N SER A 625 5.28 -50.30 -18.28
CA SER A 625 5.89 -51.61 -18.43
C SER A 625 4.86 -52.75 -18.42
N PRO A 626 5.20 -53.95 -18.92
CA PRO A 626 4.31 -55.12 -18.88
C PRO A 626 3.85 -55.55 -17.48
N ASP A 627 4.61 -55.20 -16.44
CA ASP A 627 4.27 -55.45 -15.04
C ASP A 627 3.33 -54.37 -14.45
N GLY A 628 2.94 -53.38 -15.25
CA GLY A 628 2.07 -52.27 -14.89
C GLY A 628 2.78 -51.06 -14.26
N THR A 629 4.11 -51.08 -14.15
CA THR A 629 4.88 -49.93 -13.64
C THR A 629 4.83 -48.75 -14.61
N ARG A 630 4.67 -47.53 -14.10
CA ARG A 630 4.48 -46.30 -14.89
C ARG A 630 5.59 -45.30 -14.63
N GLU A 631 6.18 -44.76 -15.69
CA GLU A 631 7.13 -43.65 -15.64
C GLU A 631 6.61 -42.45 -16.45
N THR A 632 6.41 -41.30 -15.79
CA THR A 632 5.92 -40.07 -16.43
C THR A 632 7.06 -39.09 -16.68
N ARG A 633 7.13 -38.52 -17.87
CA ARG A 633 7.97 -37.34 -18.18
C ARG A 633 7.17 -36.29 -18.92
N SER A 634 7.68 -35.07 -18.95
CA SER A 634 7.04 -33.97 -19.65
C SER A 634 7.99 -33.07 -20.44
N THR A 635 7.41 -32.27 -21.34
CA THR A 635 8.05 -31.16 -22.06
C THR A 635 7.01 -30.07 -22.35
N THR A 636 7.41 -28.91 -22.85
CA THR A 636 6.50 -27.80 -23.17
C THR A 636 6.52 -27.43 -24.66
N VAL A 637 5.39 -26.96 -25.18
CA VAL A 637 5.27 -26.37 -26.53
C VAL A 637 4.41 -25.11 -26.48
N GLU A 638 4.83 -24.08 -27.21
CA GLU A 638 4.10 -22.82 -27.35
C GLU A 638 3.14 -22.85 -28.55
N VAL A 639 1.88 -22.45 -28.35
CA VAL A 639 0.86 -22.32 -29.40
C VAL A 639 0.45 -20.85 -29.56
N SER A 640 0.52 -20.30 -30.77
CA SER A 640 0.23 -18.87 -31.06
C SER A 640 -1.14 -18.60 -31.73
N SER A 641 -1.67 -17.38 -31.59
CA SER A 641 -2.96 -16.90 -32.15
C SER A 641 -2.85 -16.25 -33.55
N ALA A 642 -4.00 -15.95 -34.19
CA ALA A 642 -4.08 -15.27 -35.49
C ALA A 642 -3.74 -13.76 -35.41
N ALA A 643 -3.12 -13.23 -36.48
CA ALA A 643 -2.57 -11.86 -36.52
C ALA A 643 -3.60 -10.73 -36.34
N ALA A 644 -3.23 -9.66 -35.61
CA ALA A 644 -4.07 -8.47 -35.39
C ALA A 644 -4.15 -7.49 -36.58
N VAL A 645 -5.27 -6.76 -36.63
CA VAL A 645 -5.60 -5.70 -37.60
C VAL A 645 -6.01 -4.44 -36.83
N TYR A 646 -5.30 -3.32 -37.07
CA TYR A 646 -5.61 -2.03 -36.46
C TYR A 646 -6.57 -1.23 -37.36
N ASN A 647 -7.82 -1.04 -36.94
CA ASN A 647 -8.90 -0.44 -37.74
C ASN A 647 -8.96 1.09 -37.64
N GLY A 648 -8.70 1.69 -36.47
CA GLY A 648 -8.86 3.13 -36.25
C GLY A 648 -8.70 3.55 -34.80
N VAL A 649 -9.05 4.80 -34.46
CA VAL A 649 -9.12 5.26 -33.07
C VAL A 649 -10.57 5.23 -32.59
N LYS A 650 -10.81 4.54 -31.47
CA LYS A 650 -12.11 4.45 -30.82
C LYS A 650 -12.18 5.42 -29.64
N VAL A 651 -12.91 6.51 -29.81
CA VAL A 651 -13.17 7.46 -28.71
C VAL A 651 -14.27 6.87 -27.83
N LYS A 652 -13.97 6.66 -26.54
CA LYS A 652 -14.93 6.13 -25.55
C LYS A 652 -15.75 7.27 -24.94
N THR A 653 -15.14 8.43 -24.73
CA THR A 653 -15.85 9.64 -24.26
C THR A 653 -16.68 10.23 -25.38
N THR A 654 -17.98 10.32 -25.14
CA THR A 654 -19.00 10.57 -26.16
C THR A 654 -19.60 11.98 -26.08
N ALA A 655 -19.42 12.68 -24.95
CA ALA A 655 -19.66 14.11 -24.80
C ALA A 655 -18.44 14.83 -24.18
N PRO A 656 -17.34 15.00 -24.94
CA PRO A 656 -16.15 15.67 -24.45
C PRO A 656 -16.45 17.12 -24.00
N ALA A 657 -16.06 17.44 -22.77
CA ALA A 657 -16.19 18.77 -22.22
C ALA A 657 -14.93 19.16 -21.44
N ARG A 658 -14.64 20.45 -21.44
CA ARG A 658 -13.47 21.01 -20.73
C ARG A 658 -13.53 20.64 -19.24
N GLY A 659 -12.41 20.22 -18.67
CA GLY A 659 -12.33 19.81 -17.27
C GLY A 659 -12.83 18.39 -16.97
N TYR A 660 -13.29 17.64 -17.98
CA TYR A 660 -13.73 16.25 -17.84
C TYR A 660 -12.87 15.27 -18.64
N PRO A 661 -12.61 14.05 -18.13
CA PRO A 661 -11.74 13.10 -18.80
C PRO A 661 -12.28 12.65 -20.16
N VAL A 662 -11.43 12.75 -21.18
CA VAL A 662 -11.61 12.20 -22.51
C VAL A 662 -10.78 10.93 -22.63
N THR A 663 -11.43 9.80 -22.81
CA THR A 663 -10.82 8.48 -22.95
C THR A 663 -10.98 7.95 -24.38
N PHE A 664 -9.92 7.38 -24.93
CA PHE A 664 -9.88 6.81 -26.28
C PHE A 664 -8.92 5.62 -26.35
N SER A 665 -9.11 4.74 -27.33
CA SER A 665 -8.32 3.51 -27.51
C SER A 665 -8.00 3.24 -28.98
N ALA A 666 -7.07 2.33 -29.23
CA ALA A 666 -6.95 1.69 -30.53
C ALA A 666 -8.18 0.81 -30.79
N ASP A 667 -8.74 0.86 -32.00
CA ASP A 667 -9.75 -0.06 -32.49
C ASP A 667 -9.04 -1.22 -33.21
N VAL A 668 -8.77 -2.32 -32.50
CA VAL A 668 -7.98 -3.45 -33.02
C VAL A 668 -8.83 -4.73 -32.97
N SER A 669 -8.74 -5.54 -34.01
CA SER A 669 -9.34 -6.88 -34.09
C SER A 669 -8.25 -7.95 -34.25
N GLY A 670 -8.38 -9.11 -33.61
CA GLY A 670 -7.36 -10.18 -33.61
C GLY A 670 -6.48 -10.15 -32.36
N ASP A 671 -5.31 -10.80 -32.39
CA ASP A 671 -4.43 -10.92 -31.23
C ASP A 671 -3.54 -9.68 -31.02
N THR A 672 -3.82 -8.94 -29.95
CA THR A 672 -3.06 -7.76 -29.54
C THR A 672 -2.00 -8.08 -28.48
N SER A 673 -1.72 -9.35 -28.21
CA SER A 673 -0.73 -9.76 -27.20
C SER A 673 0.66 -9.21 -27.56
N GLY A 674 1.24 -8.48 -26.61
CA GLY A 674 2.53 -7.80 -26.80
C GLY A 674 2.45 -6.51 -27.63
N PHE A 675 1.25 -6.02 -27.96
CA PHE A 675 1.10 -4.67 -28.48
C PHE A 675 1.34 -3.66 -27.36
N THR A 676 2.01 -2.57 -27.70
CA THR A 676 2.08 -1.37 -26.87
C THR A 676 1.51 -0.18 -27.65
N TYR A 677 1.16 0.89 -26.94
CA TYR A 677 0.39 2.00 -27.46
C TYR A 677 0.97 3.34 -27.00
N ASN A 678 0.84 4.38 -27.80
CA ASN A 678 1.07 5.76 -27.36
C ASN A 678 -0.13 6.61 -27.72
N TYR A 679 -0.76 7.19 -26.70
CA TYR A 679 -1.95 8.03 -26.84
C TYR A 679 -1.56 9.50 -26.75
N VAL A 680 -1.68 10.20 -27.86
CA VAL A 680 -1.30 11.61 -28.02
C VAL A 680 -2.53 12.42 -28.40
N TRP A 681 -2.60 13.69 -28.01
CA TRP A 681 -3.62 14.62 -28.47
C TRP A 681 -3.01 15.97 -28.83
N SER A 682 -3.58 16.65 -29.82
CA SER A 682 -3.28 18.04 -30.16
C SER A 682 -4.55 18.89 -30.16
N TYR A 683 -4.44 20.13 -29.70
CA TYR A 683 -5.49 21.14 -29.70
C TYR A 683 -5.39 21.99 -30.96
N GLU A 684 -6.46 22.04 -31.75
CA GLU A 684 -6.55 22.78 -33.03
C GLU A 684 -5.40 22.49 -34.00
N GLY A 685 -4.84 21.27 -33.94
CA GLY A 685 -3.70 20.86 -34.76
C GLY A 685 -2.36 21.50 -34.35
N SER A 686 -2.32 22.23 -33.23
CA SER A 686 -1.11 22.86 -32.70
C SER A 686 -0.25 21.85 -31.93
N TRP A 687 1.07 21.96 -32.11
CA TRP A 687 2.09 21.20 -31.38
C TRP A 687 2.94 22.09 -30.46
N VAL A 688 2.45 23.30 -30.18
CA VAL A 688 3.11 24.21 -29.24
C VAL A 688 3.01 23.65 -27.82
N LYS A 689 4.04 23.85 -27.00
CA LYS A 689 4.06 23.41 -25.60
C LYS A 689 2.82 23.94 -24.86
N GLY A 690 2.01 23.04 -24.30
CA GLY A 690 0.74 23.35 -23.64
C GLY A 690 -0.49 23.21 -24.52
N GLU A 691 -0.34 22.90 -25.80
CA GLU A 691 -1.44 22.68 -26.76
C GLU A 691 -1.46 21.27 -27.33
N TRP A 692 -0.59 20.41 -26.85
CA TRP A 692 -0.62 18.97 -27.10
C TRP A 692 -0.16 18.23 -25.86
N GLY A 693 -0.48 16.95 -25.77
CA GLY A 693 -0.01 16.09 -24.71
C GLY A 693 0.00 14.64 -25.11
N SER A 694 0.59 13.81 -24.28
CA SER A 694 0.52 12.36 -24.39
C SER A 694 0.37 11.76 -23.00
N THR A 695 -0.34 10.64 -22.92
CA THR A 695 -0.47 9.84 -21.68
C THR A 695 0.87 9.27 -21.22
N VAL A 696 1.87 9.24 -22.10
CA VAL A 696 3.23 8.74 -21.85
C VAL A 696 4.30 9.80 -22.16
N LEU A 697 3.91 11.09 -22.23
CA LEU A 697 4.80 12.20 -22.61
C LEU A 697 6.05 12.31 -21.73
N SER A 698 5.93 11.99 -20.45
CA SER A 698 7.03 12.05 -19.47
C SER A 698 7.98 10.85 -19.53
N THR A 699 7.56 9.74 -20.15
CA THR A 699 8.33 8.48 -20.21
C THR A 699 8.96 8.25 -21.59
N GLY A 700 8.46 8.92 -22.64
CA GLY A 700 8.93 8.76 -24.01
C GLY A 700 8.79 7.33 -24.55
N SER A 701 7.92 6.52 -23.94
CA SER A 701 7.78 5.07 -24.20
C SER A 701 6.31 4.68 -24.31
N GLU A 702 6.02 3.71 -25.18
CA GLU A 702 4.70 3.11 -25.36
C GLU A 702 4.18 2.42 -24.06
N THR A 703 2.87 2.45 -23.81
CA THR A 703 2.18 1.76 -22.70
C THR A 703 1.52 0.45 -23.14
N SER A 704 1.35 -0.53 -22.24
CA SER A 704 0.49 -1.70 -22.49
C SER A 704 -1.00 -1.42 -22.23
N ASP A 705 -1.34 -0.25 -21.70
CA ASP A 705 -2.73 0.10 -21.39
C ASP A 705 -3.54 0.20 -22.68
N ALA A 706 -4.68 -0.47 -22.75
CA ALA A 706 -5.52 -0.51 -23.95
C ALA A 706 -6.30 0.80 -24.20
N THR A 707 -6.16 1.81 -23.34
CA THR A 707 -6.82 3.11 -23.45
C THR A 707 -5.93 4.23 -22.92
N GLY A 708 -5.96 5.38 -23.59
CA GLY A 708 -5.45 6.64 -23.06
C GLY A 708 -6.58 7.55 -22.58
N SER A 709 -6.26 8.42 -21.62
CA SER A 709 -7.19 9.44 -21.13
C SER A 709 -6.48 10.76 -20.85
N PHE A 710 -7.15 11.89 -21.11
CA PHE A 710 -6.67 13.22 -20.76
C PHE A 710 -7.81 14.13 -20.33
N ILE A 711 -7.50 15.23 -19.64
CA ILE A 711 -8.49 16.24 -19.26
C ILE A 711 -8.21 17.50 -20.12
N PRO A 712 -9.09 17.87 -21.05
CA PRO A 712 -8.90 19.06 -21.87
C PRO A 712 -9.11 20.32 -21.03
N GLU A 713 -8.17 21.26 -21.12
CA GLU A 713 -8.22 22.55 -20.41
C GLU A 713 -8.92 23.65 -21.23
N LYS A 714 -9.09 23.44 -22.54
CA LYS A 714 -9.72 24.38 -23.48
C LYS A 714 -10.90 23.72 -24.20
N THR A 715 -11.83 24.55 -24.66
CA THR A 715 -12.84 24.15 -25.63
C THR A 715 -12.31 24.28 -27.04
N GLY A 716 -12.80 23.46 -27.95
CA GLY A 716 -12.42 23.45 -29.36
C GLY A 716 -12.06 22.05 -29.85
N SER A 717 -11.47 21.98 -31.03
CA SER A 717 -11.19 20.72 -31.70
C SER A 717 -9.92 20.06 -31.17
N TYR A 718 -9.99 18.78 -30.82
CA TYR A 718 -8.82 17.98 -30.45
C TYR A 718 -8.64 16.81 -31.43
N THR A 719 -7.42 16.61 -31.92
CA THR A 719 -7.06 15.41 -32.69
C THR A 719 -6.35 14.42 -31.79
N LEU A 720 -6.92 13.21 -31.69
CA LEU A 720 -6.46 12.11 -30.86
C LEU A 720 -5.69 11.13 -31.73
N TYR A 721 -4.41 10.92 -31.46
CA TYR A 721 -3.56 9.97 -32.14
C TYR A 721 -3.32 8.76 -31.24
N VAL A 722 -3.36 7.58 -31.86
CA VAL A 722 -2.96 6.33 -31.20
C VAL A 722 -1.94 5.64 -32.08
N ASP A 723 -0.74 5.51 -31.54
CA ASP A 723 0.30 4.64 -32.07
C ASP A 723 0.04 3.24 -31.54
N VAL A 724 0.12 2.23 -32.41
CA VAL A 724 0.09 0.81 -32.07
C VAL A 724 1.42 0.22 -32.47
N VAL A 725 2.17 -0.29 -31.51
CA VAL A 725 3.49 -0.90 -31.71
C VAL A 725 3.36 -2.40 -31.51
N GLY A 726 3.55 -3.16 -32.58
CA GLY A 726 3.53 -4.62 -32.52
C GLY A 726 4.79 -5.20 -31.85
N PRO A 727 4.80 -6.50 -31.49
CA PRO A 727 5.93 -7.15 -30.81
C PRO A 727 7.23 -7.17 -31.64
N ASN A 728 7.12 -6.99 -32.96
CA ASN A 728 8.23 -6.84 -33.90
C ASN A 728 8.82 -5.42 -33.92
N GLY A 729 8.34 -4.52 -33.07
CA GLY A 729 8.75 -3.11 -33.00
C GLY A 729 8.19 -2.23 -34.12
N LYS A 730 7.25 -2.72 -34.92
CA LYS A 730 6.63 -1.94 -35.99
C LYS A 730 5.49 -1.09 -35.44
N THR A 731 5.58 0.23 -35.63
CA THR A 731 4.56 1.20 -35.25
C THR A 731 3.59 1.50 -36.39
N GLU A 732 2.29 1.55 -36.09
CA GLU A 732 1.25 2.08 -36.95
C GLU A 732 0.44 3.16 -36.19
N THR A 733 0.30 4.35 -36.77
CA THR A 733 -0.40 5.49 -36.15
C THR A 733 -1.73 5.74 -36.86
N LYS A 734 -2.82 5.90 -36.10
CA LYS A 734 -4.11 6.40 -36.60
C LYS A 734 -4.62 7.53 -35.72
N SER A 735 -5.61 8.28 -36.21
CA SER A 735 -6.21 9.38 -35.46
C SER A 735 -7.73 9.46 -35.59
N ALA A 736 -8.35 10.16 -34.63
CA ALA A 736 -9.74 10.61 -34.67
C ALA A 736 -9.83 12.04 -34.12
N THR A 737 -10.81 12.81 -34.58
CA THR A 737 -11.04 14.18 -34.10
C THR A 737 -12.29 14.21 -33.22
N ILE A 738 -12.20 14.96 -32.13
CA ILE A 738 -13.32 15.25 -31.24
C ILE A 738 -13.49 16.76 -31.08
N GLU A 739 -14.69 17.17 -30.68
CA GLU A 739 -14.98 18.55 -30.30
C GLU A 739 -15.22 18.62 -28.79
N VAL A 740 -14.42 19.41 -28.09
CA VAL A 740 -14.56 19.66 -26.65
C VAL A 740 -15.37 20.93 -26.46
N VAL A 741 -16.50 20.84 -25.76
CA VAL A 741 -17.39 21.98 -25.51
C VAL A 741 -17.29 22.48 -24.07
N GLU A 742 -17.89 23.65 -23.79
CA GLU A 742 -18.08 24.09 -22.41
C GLU A 742 -19.02 23.11 -21.67
N PRO A 743 -18.74 22.74 -20.41
CA PRO A 743 -19.61 21.90 -19.61
C PRO A 743 -20.99 22.52 -19.45
N THR A 744 -22.01 21.68 -19.38
CA THR A 744 -23.41 22.12 -19.26
C THR A 744 -23.76 22.30 -17.78
N PRO A 745 -23.93 23.52 -17.25
CA PRO A 745 -24.22 23.70 -15.83
C PRO A 745 -25.57 23.10 -15.44
N ILE A 746 -25.66 22.52 -14.24
CA ILE A 746 -26.93 22.01 -13.67
C ILE A 746 -27.78 23.18 -13.14
N LEU A 747 -27.14 24.13 -12.46
CA LEU A 747 -27.77 25.32 -11.89
C LEU A 747 -27.78 26.48 -12.91
N GLY A 748 -28.77 27.36 -12.76
CA GLY A 748 -28.86 28.60 -13.54
C GLY A 748 -30.22 28.84 -14.18
N ASP A 749 -30.30 29.94 -14.95
CA ASP A 749 -31.53 30.32 -15.63
C ASP A 749 -31.84 29.41 -16.82
N PRO A 750 -33.13 29.15 -17.11
CA PRO A 750 -33.54 28.33 -18.26
C PRO A 750 -32.98 28.89 -19.58
N GLN A 751 -32.41 28.03 -20.41
CA GLN A 751 -31.88 28.41 -21.74
C GLN A 751 -32.84 28.07 -22.89
N VAL A 752 -33.99 27.47 -22.58
CA VAL A 752 -35.05 27.12 -23.53
C VAL A 752 -36.38 27.74 -23.08
N THR A 753 -37.45 27.51 -23.83
CA THR A 753 -38.82 27.91 -23.48
C THR A 753 -39.67 26.70 -23.06
N LYS A 754 -40.71 26.91 -22.26
CA LYS A 754 -41.71 25.87 -21.94
C LYS A 754 -42.29 25.20 -23.20
N ALA A 755 -42.53 26.00 -24.24
CA ALA A 755 -43.08 25.51 -25.52
C ALA A 755 -42.15 24.50 -26.21
N GLN A 756 -40.82 24.67 -26.10
CA GLN A 756 -39.84 23.71 -26.63
C GLN A 756 -39.91 22.38 -25.88
N LEU A 757 -40.01 22.39 -24.55
CA LEU A 757 -40.17 21.16 -23.76
C LEU A 757 -41.48 20.44 -24.10
N VAL A 758 -42.60 21.17 -24.21
CA VAL A 758 -43.91 20.62 -24.63
C VAL A 758 -43.82 19.96 -26.01
N SER A 759 -43.18 20.64 -26.97
CA SER A 759 -42.99 20.12 -28.33
C SER A 759 -42.15 18.84 -28.33
N ASN A 760 -41.03 18.84 -27.61
CA ASN A 760 -40.13 17.69 -27.51
C ASN A 760 -40.81 16.49 -26.84
N LEU A 761 -41.59 16.71 -25.78
CA LEU A 761 -42.31 15.63 -25.09
C LEU A 761 -43.36 14.99 -26.01
N LYS A 762 -44.17 15.81 -26.71
CA LYS A 762 -45.14 15.31 -27.69
C LYS A 762 -44.47 14.52 -28.81
N ALA A 763 -43.35 15.01 -29.33
CA ALA A 763 -42.60 14.33 -30.38
C ALA A 763 -41.99 13.01 -29.89
N GLY A 764 -41.40 12.99 -28.69
CA GLY A 764 -40.77 11.82 -28.10
C GLY A 764 -41.76 10.71 -27.74
N LEU A 765 -42.96 11.06 -27.28
CA LEU A 765 -44.08 10.12 -27.07
C LEU A 765 -44.55 9.54 -28.41
N LYS A 766 -44.79 10.39 -29.42
CA LYS A 766 -45.20 9.97 -30.76
C LYS A 766 -44.19 9.01 -31.40
N ALA A 767 -42.89 9.29 -31.27
CA ALA A 767 -41.82 8.45 -31.82
C ALA A 767 -41.79 7.04 -31.20
N ARG A 768 -42.32 6.89 -29.98
CA ARG A 768 -42.45 5.62 -29.25
C ARG A 768 -43.83 4.98 -29.39
N ASN A 769 -44.70 5.54 -30.24
CA ASN A 769 -46.10 5.14 -30.37
C ASN A 769 -46.86 5.14 -29.04
N ALA A 770 -46.54 6.12 -28.18
CA ALA A 770 -47.14 6.30 -26.86
C ALA A 770 -47.97 7.57 -26.78
N THR A 771 -48.94 7.59 -25.86
CA THR A 771 -49.75 8.78 -25.53
C THR A 771 -49.37 9.34 -24.17
N PHE A 772 -49.63 10.63 -23.95
CA PHE A 772 -49.47 11.21 -22.61
C PHE A 772 -50.43 10.50 -21.63
N PRO A 773 -49.96 10.07 -20.45
CA PRO A 773 -50.72 9.28 -19.48
C PRO A 773 -51.73 10.14 -18.69
N SER A 774 -52.64 10.79 -19.40
CA SER A 774 -53.64 11.71 -18.84
C SER A 774 -54.51 11.04 -17.77
N ASP A 775 -54.91 9.78 -17.98
CA ASP A 775 -55.74 9.03 -17.03
C ASP A 775 -55.08 8.83 -15.65
N VAL A 776 -53.75 8.82 -15.60
CA VAL A 776 -52.98 8.72 -14.35
C VAL A 776 -52.69 10.11 -13.79
N TYR A 777 -52.08 10.98 -14.59
CA TYR A 777 -51.56 12.27 -14.11
C TYR A 777 -52.64 13.31 -13.82
N SER A 778 -53.87 13.13 -14.31
CA SER A 778 -55.01 13.97 -13.90
C SER A 778 -55.25 13.92 -12.38
N ALA A 779 -55.01 12.77 -11.73
CA ALA A 779 -55.11 12.64 -10.27
C ALA A 779 -53.95 13.32 -9.52
N TYR A 780 -52.85 13.61 -10.22
CA TYR A 780 -51.59 14.10 -9.66
C TYR A 780 -51.22 15.53 -10.09
N GLY A 781 -52.19 16.25 -10.66
CA GLY A 781 -52.11 17.69 -10.91
C GLY A 781 -51.78 18.11 -12.34
N ALA A 782 -51.75 17.19 -13.31
CA ALA A 782 -51.56 17.52 -14.72
C ALA A 782 -52.33 16.56 -15.65
N SER A 783 -53.38 17.07 -16.30
CA SER A 783 -54.17 16.30 -17.26
C SER A 783 -53.60 16.39 -18.68
N THR A 784 -52.78 17.41 -18.94
CA THR A 784 -52.18 17.69 -20.26
C THR A 784 -50.66 17.76 -20.20
N VAL A 785 -50.01 17.68 -21.37
CA VAL A 785 -48.55 17.84 -21.49
C VAL A 785 -48.11 19.23 -21.03
N GLU A 786 -48.90 20.25 -21.33
CA GLU A 786 -48.68 21.64 -20.96
C GLU A 786 -48.65 21.80 -19.43
N GLU A 787 -49.67 21.30 -18.73
CA GLU A 787 -49.74 21.35 -17.26
C GLU A 787 -48.58 20.57 -16.62
N PHE A 788 -48.18 19.44 -17.21
CA PHE A 788 -47.06 18.64 -16.72
C PHE A 788 -45.73 19.40 -16.81
N ILE A 789 -45.47 20.06 -17.95
CA ILE A 789 -44.29 20.90 -18.14
C ILE A 789 -44.33 22.13 -17.23
N ASP A 790 -45.51 22.70 -16.97
CA ASP A 790 -45.66 23.80 -16.01
C ASP A 790 -45.21 23.38 -14.61
N LYS A 791 -45.65 22.21 -14.11
CA LYS A 791 -45.22 21.68 -12.82
C LYS A 791 -43.72 21.40 -12.75
N LEU A 792 -43.14 20.80 -13.79
CA LEU A 792 -41.70 20.57 -13.89
C LEU A 792 -40.92 21.89 -13.81
N TRP A 793 -41.34 22.86 -14.62
CA TRP A 793 -40.68 24.16 -14.72
C TRP A 793 -40.72 24.91 -13.39
N GLU A 794 -41.88 24.94 -12.74
CA GLU A 794 -42.05 25.55 -11.42
C GLU A 794 -41.13 24.90 -10.38
N ALA A 795 -41.05 23.57 -10.35
CA ALA A 795 -40.22 22.84 -9.42
C ALA A 795 -38.71 23.08 -9.64
N ALA A 796 -38.26 23.06 -10.90
CA ALA A 796 -36.87 23.28 -11.25
C ALA A 796 -36.41 24.71 -10.90
N VAL A 797 -37.19 25.72 -11.30
CA VAL A 797 -36.90 27.12 -11.01
C VAL A 797 -36.91 27.41 -9.51
N ALA A 798 -37.82 26.78 -8.75
CA ALA A 798 -37.86 26.94 -7.30
C ALA A 798 -36.50 26.65 -6.66
N GLU A 799 -35.79 25.61 -7.11
CA GLU A 799 -34.48 25.20 -6.59
C GLU A 799 -33.30 25.77 -7.40
N GLY A 800 -33.54 26.71 -8.32
CA GLY A 800 -32.49 27.31 -9.16
C GLY A 800 -31.80 26.31 -10.10
N VAL A 801 -32.45 25.18 -10.38
CA VAL A 801 -31.98 24.17 -11.35
C VAL A 801 -32.58 24.49 -12.70
N ARG A 802 -31.80 24.33 -13.77
CA ARG A 802 -32.27 24.57 -15.13
C ARG A 802 -33.41 23.60 -15.50
N PRO A 803 -34.61 24.09 -15.88
CA PRO A 803 -35.74 23.23 -16.22
C PRO A 803 -35.45 22.20 -17.32
N GLU A 804 -34.67 22.57 -18.32
CA GLU A 804 -34.27 21.66 -19.40
C GLU A 804 -33.41 20.49 -18.90
N VAL A 805 -32.63 20.66 -17.82
CA VAL A 805 -31.81 19.59 -17.23
C VAL A 805 -32.69 18.60 -16.48
N VAL A 806 -33.62 19.10 -15.65
CA VAL A 806 -34.62 18.28 -14.95
C VAL A 806 -35.46 17.49 -15.96
N TYR A 807 -35.93 18.15 -17.02
CA TYR A 807 -36.67 17.55 -18.13
C TYR A 807 -35.87 16.46 -18.84
N ALA A 808 -34.65 16.78 -19.29
CA ALA A 808 -33.84 15.83 -20.04
C ALA A 808 -33.53 14.58 -19.23
N GLN A 809 -33.16 14.74 -17.96
CA GLN A 809 -32.96 13.62 -17.05
C GLN A 809 -34.24 12.80 -16.88
N ALA A 810 -35.38 13.46 -16.65
CA ALA A 810 -36.65 12.77 -16.49
C ALA A 810 -37.05 11.93 -17.71
N MET A 811 -36.82 12.45 -18.92
CA MET A 811 -37.14 11.71 -20.14
C MET A 811 -36.21 10.53 -20.38
N VAL A 812 -34.94 10.63 -19.99
CA VAL A 812 -33.98 9.53 -20.05
C VAL A 812 -34.39 8.43 -19.06
N GLU A 813 -34.60 8.79 -17.80
CA GLU A 813 -34.88 7.86 -16.70
C GLU A 813 -36.22 7.12 -16.87
N THR A 814 -37.24 7.83 -17.34
CA THR A 814 -38.57 7.24 -17.55
C THR A 814 -38.77 6.64 -18.94
N GLY A 815 -37.80 6.80 -19.85
CA GLY A 815 -37.97 6.43 -21.25
C GLY A 815 -39.10 7.19 -21.95
N TYR A 816 -39.21 8.51 -21.71
CA TYR A 816 -40.34 9.36 -22.11
C TYR A 816 -41.68 8.90 -21.49
N LEU A 817 -41.71 8.85 -20.16
CA LEU A 817 -42.90 8.53 -19.35
C LEU A 817 -43.45 7.11 -19.55
N GLN A 818 -42.62 6.17 -20.01
CA GLN A 818 -43.01 4.77 -20.25
C GLN A 818 -42.68 3.83 -19.09
N PHE A 819 -41.71 4.21 -18.23
CA PHE A 819 -41.36 3.50 -16.99
C PHE A 819 -41.06 2.00 -17.20
N GLY A 820 -40.05 1.69 -18.01
CA GLY A 820 -39.67 0.31 -18.35
C GLY A 820 -38.90 -0.47 -17.26
N GLY A 821 -38.74 0.10 -16.05
CA GLY A 821 -37.98 -0.47 -14.94
C GLY A 821 -38.83 -0.72 -13.69
N ASP A 822 -38.18 -0.74 -12.51
CA ASP A 822 -38.86 -1.00 -11.23
C ASP A 822 -39.72 0.16 -10.72
N VAL A 823 -39.45 1.39 -11.18
CA VAL A 823 -40.22 2.60 -10.83
C VAL A 823 -41.50 2.63 -11.63
N LYS A 824 -42.63 2.87 -10.97
CA LYS A 824 -43.96 2.93 -11.57
C LYS A 824 -44.41 4.36 -11.85
N ILE A 825 -45.30 4.49 -12.83
CA ILE A 825 -45.83 5.77 -13.30
C ILE A 825 -46.56 6.56 -12.20
N GLU A 826 -47.26 5.88 -11.30
CA GLU A 826 -48.03 6.51 -10.21
C GLU A 826 -47.13 7.11 -9.13
N GLN A 827 -45.86 6.67 -9.01
CA GLN A 827 -44.95 7.15 -7.97
C GLN A 827 -44.53 8.61 -8.19
N CYS A 828 -44.75 9.17 -9.38
CA CYS A 828 -44.24 10.49 -9.77
C CYS A 828 -42.73 10.67 -9.52
N ASN A 829 -41.97 9.57 -9.57
CA ASN A 829 -40.53 9.55 -9.38
C ASN A 829 -39.84 9.56 -10.75
N PHE A 830 -39.59 10.77 -11.27
CA PHE A 830 -39.16 10.96 -12.65
C PHE A 830 -37.66 10.74 -12.87
N CYS A 831 -36.84 10.68 -11.83
CA CYS A 831 -35.39 10.51 -11.95
C CYS A 831 -34.85 9.21 -11.33
N GLY A 832 -35.72 8.26 -11.03
CA GLY A 832 -35.32 6.99 -10.40
C GLY A 832 -34.79 7.16 -8.98
N LEU A 833 -35.22 8.20 -8.27
CA LEU A 833 -34.71 8.57 -6.96
C LEU A 833 -34.84 7.42 -5.96
N GLY A 834 -33.69 6.85 -5.56
CA GLY A 834 -33.63 5.74 -4.61
C GLY A 834 -33.99 4.36 -5.16
N ALA A 835 -34.23 4.24 -6.47
CA ALA A 835 -34.37 2.94 -7.12
C ALA A 835 -32.99 2.30 -7.29
N THR A 836 -32.87 1.00 -6.98
CA THR A 836 -31.59 0.26 -7.03
C THR A 836 -31.64 -0.95 -7.96
N GLY A 837 -32.76 -1.18 -8.65
CA GLY A 837 -33.02 -2.42 -9.37
C GLY A 837 -33.43 -3.57 -8.44
N SER A 838 -33.70 -4.74 -9.04
CA SER A 838 -34.08 -5.98 -8.35
C SER A 838 -35.39 -5.89 -7.53
N GLY A 839 -36.35 -5.09 -7.99
CA GLY A 839 -37.67 -4.96 -7.37
C GLY A 839 -37.78 -3.84 -6.32
N ASN A 840 -36.74 -3.03 -6.12
CA ASN A 840 -36.82 -1.82 -5.30
C ASN A 840 -37.18 -0.61 -6.17
N SER A 841 -38.43 -0.15 -6.04
CA SER A 841 -39.03 0.91 -6.86
C SER A 841 -38.68 2.34 -6.41
N GLY A 842 -37.88 2.50 -5.33
CA GLY A 842 -37.43 3.81 -4.86
C GLY A 842 -38.53 4.70 -4.25
N ALA A 843 -38.34 6.02 -4.30
CA ALA A 843 -39.25 7.00 -3.71
C ALA A 843 -40.64 7.00 -4.38
N ASP A 844 -41.67 7.32 -3.60
CA ASP A 844 -43.07 7.39 -4.04
C ASP A 844 -43.72 8.69 -3.52
N PHE A 845 -44.19 9.51 -4.45
CA PHE A 845 -44.80 10.82 -4.20
C PHE A 845 -46.32 10.83 -4.42
N SER A 846 -46.95 9.69 -4.73
CA SER A 846 -48.40 9.60 -4.99
C SER A 846 -49.27 10.12 -3.84
N SER A 847 -48.78 10.00 -2.59
CA SER A 847 -49.49 10.45 -1.38
C SER A 847 -49.75 11.97 -1.31
N TYR A 848 -49.06 12.76 -2.13
CA TYR A 848 -49.26 14.21 -2.22
C TYR A 848 -50.46 14.61 -3.11
N GLY A 849 -51.22 13.65 -3.66
CA GLY A 849 -52.45 13.92 -4.41
C GLY A 849 -52.19 14.84 -5.60
N SER A 850 -52.99 15.89 -5.76
CA SER A 850 -52.89 16.85 -6.88
C SER A 850 -51.56 17.61 -6.96
N ASP A 851 -50.69 17.52 -5.95
CA ASP A 851 -49.35 18.13 -5.95
C ASP A 851 -48.23 17.12 -6.30
N ALA A 852 -48.53 15.84 -6.45
CA ALA A 852 -47.53 14.77 -6.57
C ALA A 852 -46.53 14.95 -7.72
N ILE A 853 -46.98 15.43 -8.90
CA ILE A 853 -46.07 15.70 -10.03
C ILE A 853 -45.09 16.83 -9.70
N TYR A 854 -45.59 17.92 -9.11
CA TYR A 854 -44.74 19.04 -8.68
C TYR A 854 -43.73 18.58 -7.62
N ILE A 855 -44.19 17.83 -6.61
CA ILE A 855 -43.33 17.34 -5.53
C ILE A 855 -42.28 16.36 -6.05
N GLY A 856 -42.64 15.48 -6.98
CA GLY A 856 -41.69 14.57 -7.63
C GLY A 856 -40.57 15.30 -8.37
N PHE A 857 -40.93 16.32 -9.16
CA PHE A 857 -39.93 17.17 -9.82
C PHE A 857 -39.14 18.05 -8.84
N LEU A 858 -39.77 18.51 -7.76
CA LEU A 858 -39.10 19.31 -6.74
C LEU A 858 -38.06 18.46 -6.01
N ALA A 859 -38.39 17.21 -5.65
CA ALA A 859 -37.43 16.27 -5.08
C ALA A 859 -36.25 15.99 -6.04
N GLN A 860 -36.53 15.80 -7.34
CA GLN A 860 -35.47 15.67 -8.35
C GLN A 860 -34.57 16.92 -8.41
N ALA A 861 -35.16 18.11 -8.44
CA ALA A 861 -34.43 19.37 -8.49
C ALA A 861 -33.60 19.59 -7.21
N GLN A 862 -34.15 19.26 -6.04
CA GLN A 862 -33.42 19.30 -4.76
C GLN A 862 -32.19 18.38 -4.77
N HIS A 863 -32.32 17.18 -5.33
CA HIS A 863 -31.19 16.25 -5.45
C HIS A 863 -30.10 16.78 -6.40
N LEU A 864 -30.49 17.29 -7.57
CA LEU A 864 -29.57 17.92 -8.52
C LEU A 864 -28.88 19.16 -7.93
N ARG A 865 -29.60 19.96 -7.13
CA ARG A 865 -29.06 21.10 -6.39
C ARG A 865 -28.03 20.67 -5.35
N ALA A 866 -28.33 19.61 -4.59
CA ALA A 866 -27.37 19.00 -3.66
C ALA A 866 -26.10 18.56 -4.40
N TYR A 867 -26.25 17.83 -5.51
CA TYR A 867 -25.12 17.43 -6.35
C TYR A 867 -24.26 18.62 -6.77
N ALA A 868 -24.90 19.71 -7.19
CA ALA A 868 -24.25 20.91 -7.70
C ALA A 868 -23.74 21.90 -6.63
N GLY A 869 -23.76 21.56 -5.34
CA GLY A 869 -23.04 22.32 -4.31
C GLY A 869 -23.73 22.46 -2.95
N TYR A 870 -23.10 23.21 -2.04
CA TYR A 870 -23.51 23.42 -0.65
C TYR A 870 -24.51 24.58 -0.51
N ALA A 871 -25.61 24.54 -1.26
CA ALA A 871 -26.63 25.59 -1.17
C ALA A 871 -27.81 25.14 -0.29
N PRO A 872 -28.26 25.93 0.70
CA PRO A 872 -29.52 25.64 1.38
C PRO A 872 -30.65 25.59 0.34
N LEU A 873 -31.58 24.65 0.55
CA LEU A 873 -32.79 24.56 -0.26
C LEU A 873 -33.59 25.85 -0.11
N SER A 874 -34.21 26.30 -1.19
CA SER A 874 -35.11 27.47 -1.17
C SER A 874 -36.49 27.12 -0.61
N SER A 875 -36.78 25.82 -0.45
CA SER A 875 -38.08 25.28 -0.07
C SER A 875 -37.98 24.16 0.98
N LYS A 876 -39.14 23.64 1.40
CA LYS A 876 -39.22 22.45 2.27
C LYS A 876 -38.62 21.24 1.54
N THR A 877 -37.79 20.45 2.22
CA THR A 877 -37.19 19.23 1.66
C THR A 877 -38.26 18.17 1.40
N TYR A 878 -38.32 17.68 0.16
CA TYR A 878 -39.16 16.57 -0.28
C TYR A 878 -38.33 15.41 -0.86
N ASP A 879 -37.07 15.64 -1.22
CA ASP A 879 -36.13 14.56 -1.52
C ASP A 879 -35.82 13.72 -0.27
N PRO A 880 -36.25 12.44 -0.20
CA PRO A 880 -36.03 11.58 0.97
C PRO A 880 -34.57 11.15 1.13
N ARG A 881 -33.73 11.37 0.12
CA ARG A 881 -32.30 11.07 0.14
C ARG A 881 -31.44 12.30 0.41
N TYR A 882 -32.06 13.47 0.57
CA TYR A 882 -31.34 14.72 0.77
C TYR A 882 -30.47 14.65 2.03
N GLY A 883 -29.17 14.77 1.86
CA GLY A 883 -28.21 14.70 2.95
C GLY A 883 -26.84 15.20 2.52
N THR A 884 -26.01 15.57 3.50
CA THR A 884 -24.69 16.19 3.24
C THR A 884 -23.75 15.31 2.41
N TRP A 885 -23.95 13.99 2.44
CA TRP A 885 -23.20 13.03 1.61
C TRP A 885 -23.43 13.18 0.10
N LEU A 886 -24.46 13.94 -0.32
CA LEU A 886 -24.75 14.28 -1.72
C LEU A 886 -24.08 15.57 -2.19
N PHE A 887 -23.53 16.38 -1.29
CA PHE A 887 -23.13 17.73 -1.60
C PHE A 887 -21.86 17.78 -2.46
N GLY A 888 -21.91 18.59 -3.53
CA GLY A 888 -20.75 18.86 -4.39
C GLY A 888 -20.27 17.67 -5.22
N ARG A 889 -21.13 16.66 -5.43
CA ARG A 889 -20.83 15.47 -6.24
C ARG A 889 -20.62 15.80 -7.72
N SER A 890 -21.32 16.80 -8.26
CA SER A 890 -21.10 17.30 -9.62
C SER A 890 -21.84 18.60 -9.90
N TYR A 891 -21.19 19.57 -10.53
CA TYR A 891 -21.74 20.88 -10.89
C TYR A 891 -22.36 20.94 -12.30
N THR A 892 -22.13 19.93 -13.15
CA THR A 892 -22.49 19.94 -14.58
C THR A 892 -23.09 18.61 -15.02
N VAL A 893 -23.84 18.61 -16.12
CA VAL A 893 -24.49 17.39 -16.67
C VAL A 893 -23.44 16.31 -16.99
N GLU A 894 -22.28 16.69 -17.51
CA GLU A 894 -21.19 15.76 -17.84
C GLU A 894 -20.67 15.00 -16.63
N GLY A 895 -20.62 15.65 -15.47
CA GLY A 895 -20.17 15.00 -14.24
C GLY A 895 -21.22 14.14 -13.54
N LEU A 896 -22.44 14.02 -14.08
CA LEU A 896 -23.45 13.05 -13.59
C LEU A 896 -23.11 11.61 -14.00
N SER A 897 -22.34 11.43 -15.08
CA SER A 897 -21.81 10.11 -15.47
C SER A 897 -20.88 9.55 -14.39
N GLY A 898 -21.13 8.33 -13.94
CA GLY A 898 -20.37 7.68 -12.88
C GLY A 898 -20.66 8.19 -11.45
N THR A 899 -21.50 9.21 -11.28
CA THR A 899 -21.82 9.79 -9.95
C THR A 899 -23.32 9.73 -9.62
N TRP A 900 -24.20 10.09 -10.56
CA TRP A 900 -25.64 9.89 -10.45
C TRP A 900 -26.00 8.47 -10.89
N ALA A 901 -25.51 8.08 -12.06
CA ALA A 901 -25.64 6.73 -12.60
C ALA A 901 -24.26 6.09 -12.70
N THR A 902 -24.16 4.78 -12.46
CA THR A 902 -22.92 4.02 -12.67
C THR A 902 -22.53 3.93 -14.15
N ASP A 903 -23.48 4.20 -15.05
CA ASP A 903 -23.25 4.29 -16.49
C ASP A 903 -22.39 5.52 -16.82
N THR A 904 -21.18 5.27 -17.34
CA THR A 904 -20.24 6.32 -17.76
C THR A 904 -20.71 7.09 -18.99
N SER A 905 -21.72 6.59 -19.71
CA SER A 905 -22.33 7.23 -20.88
C SER A 905 -23.60 8.03 -20.57
N TYR A 906 -24.01 8.08 -19.30
CA TYR A 906 -25.27 8.67 -18.86
C TYR A 906 -25.50 10.11 -19.30
N ALA A 907 -24.48 10.98 -19.17
CA ALA A 907 -24.55 12.36 -19.61
C ALA A 907 -24.89 12.51 -21.11
N ASN A 908 -24.54 11.54 -21.95
CA ASN A 908 -24.86 11.60 -23.38
C ASN A 908 -26.35 11.47 -23.61
N SER A 909 -27.01 10.59 -22.87
CA SER A 909 -28.46 10.40 -22.97
C SER A 909 -29.18 11.69 -22.59
N ILE A 910 -28.71 12.38 -21.55
CA ILE A 910 -29.24 13.70 -21.15
C ILE A 910 -28.96 14.74 -22.24
N LYS A 911 -27.71 14.85 -22.71
CA LYS A 911 -27.33 15.83 -23.75
C LYS A 911 -28.01 15.58 -25.09
N ALA A 912 -28.30 14.33 -25.44
CA ALA A 912 -29.06 13.99 -26.63
C ALA A 912 -30.48 14.57 -26.56
N VAL A 913 -31.11 14.56 -25.37
CA VAL A 913 -32.39 15.25 -25.18
C VAL A 913 -32.18 16.77 -25.26
N LEU A 914 -31.20 17.33 -24.53
CA LEU A 914 -30.93 18.78 -24.51
C LEU A 914 -30.64 19.36 -25.91
N ASN A 915 -29.86 18.66 -26.74
CA ASN A 915 -29.52 19.10 -28.10
C ASN A 915 -30.72 19.07 -29.06
N ASN A 916 -31.81 18.38 -28.70
CA ASN A 916 -33.04 18.29 -29.48
C ASN A 916 -34.12 19.26 -28.97
N LEU A 917 -33.78 20.20 -28.08
CA LEU A 917 -34.70 21.21 -27.53
C LEU A 917 -34.67 22.54 -28.29
#